data_AF-A0A8J4H7J1-F1
#
_entry.id   AF-A0A8J4H7J1-F1
#
_cell.length_a   1.000
_cell.length_b   1.000
_cell.length_c   1.000
_cell.angle_alpha   90.00
_cell.angle_beta   90.00
_cell.angle_gamma   90.00
#
_symmetry.space_group_name_H-M   'P 1'
#
loop_
_entity.id
_entity.type
_entity.pdbx_description
1 polymer ?
#
loop_
_entity_poly.entity_id
_entity_poly.type
_entity_poly.pdbx_seq_one_letter_code
_entity_poly.pdbx_strand_id
1 'polypeptide(L)'
;MSGNATTITSNTSVSNGIVLSSNETLTVAPGVTVASSGINALYESPSVTGVAIVNKGMVSATGSQSVAIDLETGGTVTNAAGAVLSGQYGGVVGFGAVSLTNAGTITGSAQVVNLQGGGVVNNEQGGVISGNSGRGDLYLSGATLVNAGLITQTSNTSLGAGVQFSSQGGSIDNLAGGTITGNYDAAVAGGTGVAFVTNAGTITGTNDAVALGTGGGLNNAASGVIKGIAYSGGAPITNAGDIVDGVTMKNGGTLTNSGSIGGPVDFTGAGTLINSGNISATQTSGEGVFLSSNETVINSSTIANNASYSSAIYMGGVSSSSDSIVNQTGGVITGYATGIESTGSLDVITNAGLITSTSTLDLAIKLRAGGSVDNVAGGTIEGSVYFRGAPGTLTNAGSIIDTTQQGVGEPAIEGEAVIFANGGTLNNTGVISASGLQATGVIFFGTGGVGVVTNSGTISAPGREAFGIDLGGGGTVVNSGTVIGVVSGANAVTNQAGGVISGYYQGIQANDTGDLVVNDGSVSASASGGTGIYINGLGTLINQGTITATGAAVPGQASGGVVLSDATFTNAAGGVVSGNTGVSATGNDLFGNVAGTIINAGTIASTAGTAGIAISFGAGAGDLVIDPGAVFIGQVASNAGGTIELASAASAGTIGGIGAGEQFALPVINEDAGARWTINGPVSGNETITIGNGATLAFANSVTSGATIDFSGHSAVIGLTNDAYQSGDHVAINSLPFEPDILDVINAGGATLASFVLNTTTYTTSDFSLAASGSGIAVTEAIPCFARGTRIRLLRGEIAVEALRVRDRVVVLGGGARPVRWIGWRRIDLGRHPRPETVRPVRILAAAFGPGLPARDLVVSPGHALFVDGALIPAEYLVNGATIIREDV
;
A
#
# COMPACT_ATOMS: atom_id res chain seq x y z
N MET A 1 89.18 -8.02 27.96
CA MET A 1 90.19 -7.41 28.85
C MET A 1 90.05 -8.01 30.25
N SER A 2 91.06 -8.67 30.79
CA SER A 2 91.07 -9.22 32.17
C SER A 2 91.89 -8.30 33.09
N GLY A 3 91.23 -7.41 33.81
CA GLY A 3 91.83 -6.56 34.83
C GLY A 3 90.74 -5.88 35.64
N ASN A 4 90.90 -5.84 36.97
CA ASN A 4 90.00 -5.34 38.03
C ASN A 4 89.65 -3.83 37.92
N ALA A 5 89.28 -3.33 36.74
CA ALA A 5 88.69 -2.00 36.60
C ALA A 5 87.16 -2.15 36.65
N THR A 6 86.57 -1.78 37.78
CA THR A 6 85.10 -1.71 37.94
C THR A 6 84.48 -0.57 37.12
N THR A 7 85.28 0.40 36.66
CA THR A 7 84.83 1.51 35.82
C THR A 7 85.86 1.84 34.74
N ILE A 8 85.44 1.93 33.47
CA ILE A 8 86.22 2.42 32.33
C ILE A 8 85.61 3.75 31.90
N THR A 9 86.33 4.87 32.08
CA THR A 9 85.85 6.22 31.77
C THR A 9 86.75 6.95 30.76
N SER A 10 86.18 7.49 29.68
CA SER A 10 86.83 8.54 28.88
C SER A 10 86.27 9.91 29.29
N ASN A 11 87.15 10.88 29.54
CA ASN A 11 86.82 12.12 30.26
C ASN A 11 87.07 13.41 29.45
N THR A 12 87.14 13.31 28.12
CA THR A 12 87.34 14.47 27.24
C THR A 12 86.06 14.73 26.43
N SER A 13 85.67 15.99 26.35
CA SER A 13 84.39 16.45 25.76
C SER A 13 84.25 16.26 24.24
N VAL A 14 85.24 15.64 23.57
CA VAL A 14 85.31 15.50 22.11
C VAL A 14 85.70 14.10 21.61
N SER A 15 85.91 13.10 22.49
CA SER A 15 86.30 11.74 22.04
C SER A 15 85.27 10.66 22.39
N ASN A 16 85.22 9.61 21.56
CA ASN A 16 84.51 8.37 21.86
C ASN A 16 85.18 7.61 23.02
N GLY A 17 84.41 6.80 23.76
CA GLY A 17 84.88 5.98 24.89
C GLY A 17 85.77 4.83 24.44
N ILE A 18 85.15 3.78 23.91
CA ILE A 18 85.82 2.63 23.30
C ILE A 18 85.52 2.63 21.80
N VAL A 19 86.56 2.61 20.97
CA VAL A 19 86.45 2.41 19.52
C VAL A 19 86.64 0.93 19.21
N LEU A 20 85.68 0.35 18.51
CA LEU A 20 85.59 -1.09 18.24
C LEU A 20 86.42 -1.48 17.00
N SER A 21 86.85 -2.73 16.96
CA SER A 21 87.61 -3.34 15.87
C SER A 21 86.80 -4.40 15.11
N SER A 22 87.21 -4.74 13.88
CA SER A 22 86.44 -5.66 13.03
C SER A 22 86.37 -7.06 13.64
N ASN A 23 85.20 -7.68 13.59
CA ASN A 23 84.89 -8.99 14.21
C ASN A 23 85.11 -9.03 15.72
N GLU A 24 85.13 -7.88 16.39
CA GLU A 24 85.30 -7.82 17.85
C GLU A 24 84.02 -8.27 18.57
N THR A 25 84.19 -9.10 19.60
CA THR A 25 83.14 -9.36 20.59
C THR A 25 83.49 -8.71 21.91
N LEU A 26 82.81 -7.60 22.23
CA LEU A 26 83.00 -6.87 23.49
C LEU A 26 81.97 -7.32 24.52
N THR A 27 82.41 -7.86 25.66
CA THR A 27 81.53 -8.20 26.79
C THR A 27 81.78 -7.25 27.97
N VAL A 28 80.76 -6.53 28.40
CA VAL A 28 80.76 -5.75 29.65
C VAL A 28 80.22 -6.65 30.76
N ALA A 29 81.07 -6.99 31.72
CA ALA A 29 80.70 -7.91 32.80
C ALA A 29 79.73 -7.27 33.82
N PRO A 30 79.01 -8.07 34.63
CA PRO A 30 78.19 -7.55 35.72
C PRO A 30 78.98 -6.64 36.67
N GLY A 31 78.39 -5.50 37.04
CA GLY A 31 79.02 -4.51 37.91
C GLY A 31 80.12 -3.66 37.26
N VAL A 32 80.42 -3.86 35.97
CA VAL A 32 81.33 -2.99 35.21
C VAL A 32 80.57 -1.84 34.58
N THR A 33 81.09 -0.63 34.73
CA THR A 33 80.58 0.57 34.05
C THR A 33 81.54 1.04 32.96
N VAL A 34 81.07 1.14 31.72
CA VAL A 34 81.74 1.87 30.62
C VAL A 34 81.05 3.21 30.48
N ALA A 35 81.78 4.31 30.68
CA ALA A 35 81.21 5.65 30.62
C ALA A 35 82.02 6.63 29.75
N SER A 36 81.31 7.51 29.05
CA SER A 36 81.89 8.62 28.28
C SER A 36 81.18 9.93 28.61
N SER A 37 81.95 10.99 28.87
CA SER A 37 81.43 12.36 28.97
C SER A 37 81.52 13.13 27.65
N GLY A 38 82.06 12.49 26.59
CA GLY A 38 82.18 13.03 25.24
C GLY A 38 80.98 12.68 24.35
N ILE A 39 81.24 12.00 23.22
CA ILE A 39 80.21 11.64 22.23
C ILE A 39 79.66 10.25 22.52
N ASN A 40 80.29 9.17 22.05
CA ASN A 40 79.75 7.82 22.24
C ASN A 40 80.49 7.06 23.34
N ALA A 41 79.81 6.17 24.08
CA ALA A 41 80.50 5.27 25.02
C ALA A 41 81.18 4.10 24.28
N LEU A 42 80.48 3.49 23.31
CA LEU A 42 81.03 2.52 22.36
C LEU A 42 80.79 3.02 20.93
N TYR A 43 81.83 2.98 20.08
CA TYR A 43 81.76 3.48 18.69
C TYR A 43 82.40 2.50 17.70
N GLU A 44 81.64 2.10 16.68
CA GLU A 44 82.14 1.40 15.49
C GLU A 44 82.36 2.42 14.36
N SER A 45 83.57 2.50 13.79
CA SER A 45 83.80 3.38 12.63
C SER A 45 83.25 2.78 11.32
N PRO A 46 82.99 3.57 10.26
CA PRO A 46 82.45 3.07 8.98
C PRO A 46 83.31 2.01 8.24
N SER A 47 84.55 1.79 8.67
CA SER A 47 85.47 0.78 8.11
C SER A 47 85.51 -0.53 8.90
N VAL A 48 84.87 -0.56 10.06
CA VAL A 48 84.80 -1.71 10.97
C VAL A 48 83.52 -2.46 10.67
N THR A 49 83.56 -3.80 10.69
CA THR A 49 82.39 -4.65 10.45
C THR A 49 82.35 -5.85 11.38
N GLY A 50 81.17 -6.45 11.56
CA GLY A 50 81.01 -7.72 12.27
C GLY A 50 81.14 -7.62 13.79
N VAL A 51 80.85 -6.46 14.37
CA VAL A 51 80.95 -6.25 15.82
C VAL A 51 79.80 -6.95 16.56
N ALA A 52 80.13 -7.56 17.70
CA ALA A 52 79.18 -8.08 18.67
C ALA A 52 79.40 -7.47 20.07
N ILE A 53 78.35 -6.93 20.68
CA ILE A 53 78.40 -6.31 22.01
C ILE A 53 77.47 -7.07 22.95
N VAL A 54 77.99 -7.52 24.08
CA VAL A 54 77.21 -8.19 25.14
C VAL A 54 77.35 -7.38 26.43
N ASN A 55 76.32 -6.58 26.74
CA ASN A 55 76.27 -5.80 27.98
C ASN A 55 75.58 -6.59 29.10
N LYS A 56 76.30 -6.81 30.20
CA LYS A 56 75.77 -7.33 31.48
C LYS A 56 75.96 -6.33 32.63
N GLY A 57 76.52 -5.15 32.36
CA GLY A 57 76.81 -4.10 33.32
C GLY A 57 76.12 -2.78 32.93
N MET A 58 76.84 -1.66 33.00
CA MET A 58 76.33 -0.34 32.60
C MET A 58 77.18 0.25 31.48
N VAL A 59 76.56 0.70 30.39
CA VAL A 59 77.19 1.52 29.35
C VAL A 59 76.47 2.85 29.32
N SER A 60 77.18 3.95 29.60
CA SER A 60 76.57 5.27 29.78
C SER A 60 77.32 6.37 29.06
N ALA A 61 76.61 7.27 28.37
CA ALA A 61 77.17 8.45 27.75
C ALA A 61 76.37 9.70 28.18
N THR A 62 77.06 10.76 28.61
CA THR A 62 76.42 11.92 29.27
C THR A 62 76.60 13.26 28.55
N GLY A 63 77.23 13.29 27.38
CA GLY A 63 77.34 14.50 26.54
C GLY A 63 76.04 14.84 25.81
N SER A 64 75.83 16.11 25.43
CA SER A 64 74.54 16.64 24.92
C SER A 64 73.95 15.99 23.66
N GLN A 65 74.75 15.23 22.91
CA GLN A 65 74.32 14.43 21.74
C GLN A 65 74.84 12.99 21.83
N SER A 66 75.13 12.53 23.04
CA SER A 66 75.81 11.27 23.27
C SER A 66 74.91 10.05 23.13
N VAL A 67 75.49 8.97 22.64
CA VAL A 67 74.84 7.66 22.51
C VAL A 67 75.64 6.61 23.28
N ALA A 68 74.96 5.65 23.92
CA ALA A 68 75.69 4.57 24.60
C ALA A 68 76.45 3.69 23.58
N ILE A 69 75.81 3.36 22.45
CA ILE A 69 76.38 2.53 21.39
C ILE A 69 76.04 3.11 20.03
N ASP A 70 77.04 3.34 19.19
CA ASP A 70 76.89 3.83 17.82
C ASP A 70 77.59 2.86 16.82
N LEU A 71 76.81 2.31 15.89
CA LEU A 71 77.19 1.29 14.91
C LEU A 71 77.00 1.77 13.47
N GLU A 72 78.10 2.10 12.79
CA GLU A 72 78.08 2.66 11.44
C GLU A 72 77.80 1.59 10.36
N THR A 73 78.21 0.33 10.56
CA THR A 73 78.03 -0.75 9.55
C THR A 73 77.06 -1.84 9.99
N GLY A 74 76.68 -1.85 11.28
CA GLY A 74 75.70 -2.77 11.85
C GLY A 74 76.31 -3.68 12.92
N GLY A 75 75.70 -4.84 13.15
CA GLY A 75 76.20 -5.83 14.11
C GLY A 75 75.16 -6.27 15.14
N THR A 76 75.61 -6.92 16.22
CA THR A 76 74.72 -7.47 17.25
C THR A 76 74.93 -6.78 18.59
N VAL A 77 73.85 -6.41 19.27
CA VAL A 77 73.87 -5.86 20.63
C VAL A 77 72.97 -6.68 21.52
N THR A 78 73.49 -7.20 22.63
CA THR A 78 72.71 -7.91 23.66
C THR A 78 72.82 -7.15 24.97
N ASN A 79 71.71 -6.59 25.45
CA ASN A 79 71.60 -5.98 26.77
C ASN A 79 70.90 -6.94 27.73
N ALA A 80 71.66 -7.59 28.61
CA ALA A 80 71.15 -8.64 29.49
C ALA A 80 70.25 -8.08 30.61
N ALA A 81 69.49 -8.96 31.27
CA ALA A 81 68.65 -8.60 32.41
C ALA A 81 69.46 -7.89 33.51
N GLY A 82 68.94 -6.75 33.98
CA GLY A 82 69.60 -5.89 34.97
C GLY A 82 70.73 -5.01 34.43
N ALA A 83 71.09 -5.13 33.15
CA ALA A 83 72.08 -4.28 32.50
C ALA A 83 71.44 -2.96 32.00
N VAL A 84 72.25 -1.90 31.90
CA VAL A 84 71.79 -0.57 31.52
C VAL A 84 72.58 -0.04 30.32
N LEU A 85 71.88 0.43 29.29
CA LEU A 85 72.42 1.27 28.23
C LEU A 85 71.78 2.66 28.35
N SER A 86 72.56 3.71 28.51
CA SER A 86 72.02 5.07 28.63
C SER A 86 72.86 6.08 27.86
N GLY A 87 72.28 6.79 26.90
CA GLY A 87 72.90 8.01 26.37
C GLY A 87 72.08 9.23 26.77
N GLN A 88 72.64 10.43 26.67
CA GLN A 88 71.81 11.62 26.82
C GLN A 88 70.86 11.78 25.64
N TYR A 89 71.31 11.47 24.41
CA TYR A 89 70.45 11.46 23.22
C TYR A 89 69.80 10.09 23.06
N GLY A 90 70.57 9.08 22.64
CA GLY A 90 70.06 7.71 22.37
C GLY A 90 70.81 6.62 23.16
N GLY A 91 70.22 5.45 23.31
CA GLY A 91 70.89 4.26 23.84
C GLY A 91 71.70 3.53 22.76
N VAL A 92 71.06 3.21 21.64
CA VAL A 92 71.68 2.48 20.52
C VAL A 92 71.34 3.17 19.20
N VAL A 93 72.34 3.53 18.41
CA VAL A 93 72.18 4.08 17.05
C VAL A 93 72.87 3.14 16.05
N GLY A 94 72.20 2.86 14.94
CA GLY A 94 72.69 1.99 13.87
C GLY A 94 72.41 2.58 12.48
N PHE A 95 73.47 2.81 11.70
CA PHE A 95 73.38 3.22 10.30
C PHE A 95 73.44 2.04 9.32
N GLY A 96 74.01 0.91 9.75
CA GLY A 96 73.81 -0.40 9.14
C GLY A 96 72.75 -1.23 9.85
N ALA A 97 72.49 -2.45 9.36
CA ALA A 97 71.49 -3.33 9.97
C ALA A 97 71.97 -3.86 11.33
N VAL A 98 71.22 -3.56 12.39
CA VAL A 98 71.55 -3.96 13.77
C VAL A 98 70.57 -5.02 14.27
N SER A 99 71.08 -6.05 14.95
CA SER A 99 70.29 -7.01 15.72
C SER A 99 70.44 -6.72 17.22
N LEU A 100 69.45 -6.03 17.78
CA LEU A 100 69.40 -5.67 19.20
C LEU A 100 68.51 -6.66 19.96
N THR A 101 69.02 -7.27 21.03
CA THR A 101 68.24 -8.04 22.01
C THR A 101 68.33 -7.35 23.37
N ASN A 102 67.19 -6.96 23.95
CA ASN A 102 67.13 -6.23 25.19
C ASN A 102 66.27 -6.95 26.24
N ALA A 103 66.90 -7.40 27.32
CA ALA A 103 66.24 -7.85 28.55
C ALA A 103 66.52 -6.91 29.75
N GLY A 104 67.36 -5.90 29.55
CA GLY A 104 67.70 -4.87 30.55
C GLY A 104 66.99 -3.54 30.28
N THR A 105 67.60 -2.45 30.73
CA THR A 105 67.07 -1.09 30.54
C THR A 105 67.87 -0.33 29.50
N ILE A 106 67.18 0.30 28.54
CA ILE A 106 67.76 1.24 27.57
C ILE A 106 67.06 2.58 27.74
N THR A 107 67.82 3.64 28.00
CA THR A 107 67.28 5.00 28.22
C THR A 107 68.00 6.05 27.37
N GLY A 108 67.26 7.11 27.03
CA GLY A 108 67.77 8.26 26.31
C GLY A 108 66.80 9.44 26.40
N SER A 109 67.16 10.59 25.82
CA SER A 109 66.17 11.67 25.68
C SER A 109 65.33 11.50 24.41
N ALA A 110 65.91 11.15 23.27
CA ALA A 110 65.22 11.04 21.97
C ALA A 110 65.79 9.86 21.18
N GLN A 111 64.94 9.11 20.46
CA GLN A 111 65.40 8.01 19.61
C GLN A 111 66.35 7.06 20.36
N VAL A 112 65.89 6.62 21.54
CA VAL A 112 66.58 5.71 22.45
C VAL A 112 67.14 4.50 21.72
N VAL A 113 66.41 3.98 20.73
CA VAL A 113 66.95 3.07 19.73
C VAL A 113 66.66 3.65 18.34
N ASN A 114 67.70 3.90 17.55
CA ASN A 114 67.59 4.47 16.20
C ASN A 114 68.25 3.54 15.17
N LEU A 115 67.45 2.78 14.42
CA LEU A 115 67.94 1.86 13.39
C LEU A 115 67.61 2.38 12.00
N GLN A 116 68.50 3.21 11.45
CA GLN A 116 68.36 3.81 10.12
C GLN A 116 68.69 2.83 8.99
N GLY A 117 69.59 1.88 9.26
CA GLY A 117 69.99 0.82 8.32
C GLY A 117 69.09 -0.42 8.33
N GLY A 118 67.99 -0.41 9.07
CA GLY A 118 67.12 -1.56 9.29
C GLY A 118 67.62 -2.51 10.38
N GLY A 119 67.16 -3.77 10.34
CA GLY A 119 67.52 -4.80 11.31
C GLY A 119 66.37 -5.22 12.23
N VAL A 120 66.70 -5.69 13.43
CA VAL A 120 65.73 -6.27 14.37
C VAL A 120 65.97 -5.73 15.78
N VAL A 121 64.90 -5.32 16.45
CA VAL A 121 64.87 -5.06 17.89
C VAL A 121 64.00 -6.12 18.55
N ASN A 122 64.59 -6.95 19.41
CA ASN A 122 63.89 -7.90 20.27
C ASN A 122 63.91 -7.38 21.71
N ASN A 123 62.83 -6.74 22.15
CA ASN A 123 62.67 -6.30 23.53
C ASN A 123 61.97 -7.41 24.33
N GLU A 124 62.76 -8.21 25.04
CA GLU A 124 62.31 -9.38 25.77
C GLU A 124 61.48 -9.02 27.01
N GLN A 125 60.83 -10.03 27.59
CA GLN A 125 60.09 -9.86 28.84
C GLN A 125 61.00 -9.28 29.94
N GLY A 126 60.54 -8.20 30.58
CA GLY A 126 61.32 -7.45 31.57
C GLY A 126 62.29 -6.42 31.00
N GLY A 127 62.51 -6.42 29.67
CA GLY A 127 63.23 -5.36 28.97
C GLY A 127 62.45 -4.04 28.99
N VAL A 128 63.15 -2.94 29.24
CA VAL A 128 62.60 -1.58 29.26
C VAL A 128 63.33 -0.72 28.25
N ILE A 129 62.59 -0.05 27.37
CA ILE A 129 63.07 1.03 26.51
C ILE A 129 62.26 2.27 26.83
N SER A 130 62.92 3.37 27.22
CA SER A 130 62.21 4.57 27.64
C SER A 130 62.96 5.84 27.32
N GLY A 131 62.26 6.80 26.70
CA GLY A 131 62.74 8.15 26.50
C GLY A 131 61.89 9.22 27.17
N ASN A 132 62.41 10.44 27.17
CA ASN A 132 61.85 11.58 27.91
C ASN A 132 61.75 12.90 27.13
N SER A 133 62.06 12.91 25.84
CA SER A 133 61.90 14.06 24.94
C SER A 133 61.08 13.66 23.72
N GLY A 134 60.31 14.59 23.15
CA GLY A 134 59.34 14.31 22.08
C GLY A 134 59.97 14.05 20.73
N ARG A 135 60.82 13.05 20.56
CA ARG A 135 61.14 12.43 19.27
C ARG A 135 61.17 10.94 19.54
N GLY A 136 60.35 10.16 18.84
CA GLY A 136 59.93 8.83 19.31
C GLY A 136 61.05 7.91 19.80
N ASP A 137 60.74 7.07 20.79
CA ASP A 137 61.77 6.29 21.52
C ASP A 137 62.47 5.25 20.64
N LEU A 138 61.71 4.59 19.78
CA LEU A 138 62.24 3.78 18.70
C LEU A 138 62.05 4.48 17.36
N TYR A 139 63.14 4.73 16.65
CA TYR A 139 63.11 5.18 15.26
C TYR A 139 63.55 4.04 14.34
N LEU A 140 62.63 3.51 13.54
CA LEU A 140 62.83 2.31 12.73
C LEU A 140 62.72 2.64 11.23
N SER A 141 63.71 2.24 10.44
CA SER A 141 63.72 2.40 8.99
C SER A 141 63.87 1.04 8.31
N GLY A 142 62.75 0.43 7.90
CA GLY A 142 62.74 -0.93 7.35
C GLY A 142 63.09 -2.03 8.37
N ALA A 143 63.06 -1.71 9.66
CA ALA A 143 63.38 -2.64 10.75
C ALA A 143 62.14 -3.36 11.29
N THR A 144 62.39 -4.47 11.97
CA THR A 144 61.38 -5.27 12.69
C THR A 144 61.53 -5.10 14.19
N LEU A 145 60.44 -4.81 14.90
CA LEU A 145 60.37 -4.81 16.35
C LEU A 145 59.58 -6.03 16.82
N VAL A 146 60.17 -6.84 17.69
CA VAL A 146 59.47 -7.86 18.49
C VAL A 146 59.48 -7.38 19.93
N ASN A 147 58.30 -7.13 20.52
CA ASN A 147 58.18 -6.58 21.86
C ASN A 147 57.40 -7.51 22.79
N ALA A 148 58.04 -7.99 23.85
CA ALA A 148 57.43 -8.65 25.01
C ALA A 148 57.66 -7.87 26.32
N GLY A 149 58.45 -6.78 26.26
CA GLY A 149 58.75 -5.90 27.38
C GLY A 149 57.94 -4.60 27.38
N LEU A 150 58.50 -3.56 28.02
CA LEU A 150 57.92 -2.22 28.09
C LEU A 150 58.68 -1.24 27.18
N ILE A 151 57.93 -0.56 26.32
CA ILE A 151 58.40 0.61 25.56
C ILE A 151 57.53 1.79 25.99
N THR A 152 58.14 2.83 26.56
CA THR A 152 57.37 3.94 27.14
C THR A 152 58.01 5.31 26.94
N GLN A 153 57.28 6.18 26.25
CA GLN A 153 57.60 7.59 26.12
C GLN A 153 56.94 8.39 27.24
N THR A 154 57.72 9.19 27.97
CA THR A 154 57.23 9.97 29.13
C THR A 154 57.04 11.46 28.83
N SER A 155 57.50 11.94 27.67
CA SER A 155 57.42 13.35 27.29
C SER A 155 56.02 13.77 26.84
N ASN A 156 55.55 14.93 27.33
CA ASN A 156 54.31 15.57 26.89
C ASN A 156 54.52 16.56 25.72
N THR A 157 55.67 16.49 25.04
CA THR A 157 56.01 17.39 23.92
C THR A 157 55.57 16.80 22.58
N SER A 158 55.36 17.65 21.57
CA SER A 158 54.38 17.42 20.48
C SER A 158 54.68 16.33 19.44
N LEU A 159 55.64 15.44 19.71
CA LEU A 159 56.26 14.52 18.74
C LEU A 159 56.69 13.19 19.40
N GLY A 160 56.12 12.86 20.58
CA GLY A 160 56.52 11.74 21.44
C GLY A 160 55.79 10.42 21.18
N ALA A 161 56.05 9.77 20.04
CA ALA A 161 55.61 8.39 19.80
C ALA A 161 56.45 7.38 20.58
N GLY A 162 55.88 6.24 20.99
CA GLY A 162 56.67 5.13 21.54
C GLY A 162 57.55 4.48 20.45
N VAL A 163 56.96 4.26 19.28
CA VAL A 163 57.65 3.75 18.08
C VAL A 163 57.30 4.64 16.89
N GLN A 164 58.31 5.06 16.14
CA GLN A 164 58.18 5.88 14.94
C GLN A 164 58.87 5.20 13.74
N PHE A 165 58.15 5.08 12.62
CA PHE A 165 58.71 4.59 11.38
C PHE A 165 59.24 5.72 10.49
N SER A 166 60.30 5.43 9.73
CA SER A 166 60.78 6.29 8.64
C SER A 166 59.91 6.16 7.39
N SER A 167 60.29 6.85 6.32
CA SER A 167 59.69 6.67 4.98
C SER A 167 59.91 5.28 4.36
N GLN A 168 60.76 4.43 4.94
CA GLN A 168 60.96 3.05 4.50
C GLN A 168 59.99 2.06 5.16
N GLY A 169 59.23 2.49 6.17
CA GLY A 169 58.28 1.62 6.88
C GLY A 169 58.97 0.63 7.83
N GLY A 170 58.36 -0.54 8.03
CA GLY A 170 58.85 -1.61 8.91
C GLY A 170 57.74 -2.47 9.50
N SER A 171 58.03 -3.25 10.54
CA SER A 171 57.01 -4.07 11.21
C SER A 171 57.16 -4.11 12.74
N ILE A 172 56.04 -4.28 13.44
CA ILE A 172 55.97 -4.51 14.89
C ILE A 172 55.19 -5.79 15.15
N ASP A 173 55.76 -6.68 15.96
CA ASP A 173 55.08 -7.79 16.62
C ASP A 173 55.08 -7.51 18.14
N ASN A 174 54.01 -6.90 18.66
CA ASN A 174 53.83 -6.69 20.09
C ASN A 174 53.18 -7.94 20.69
N LEU A 175 54.00 -8.80 21.30
CA LEU A 175 53.59 -10.08 21.85
C LEU A 175 52.69 -9.91 23.10
N ALA A 176 52.01 -10.98 23.49
CA ALA A 176 51.21 -11.00 24.71
C ALA A 176 52.08 -10.61 25.93
N GLY A 177 51.60 -9.65 26.73
CA GLY A 177 52.35 -9.07 27.86
C GLY A 177 53.27 -7.90 27.49
N GLY A 178 53.56 -7.70 26.20
CA GLY A 178 54.28 -6.52 25.70
C GLY A 178 53.43 -5.26 25.82
N THR A 179 54.06 -4.15 26.20
CA THR A 179 53.42 -2.84 26.35
C THR A 179 54.16 -1.77 25.55
N ILE A 180 53.41 -0.98 24.77
CA ILE A 180 53.92 0.20 24.05
C ILE A 180 53.05 1.40 24.42
N THR A 181 53.65 2.48 24.90
CA THR A 181 52.93 3.71 25.26
C THR A 181 53.48 4.96 24.56
N GLY A 182 52.57 5.88 24.21
CA GLY A 182 52.85 7.23 23.72
C GLY A 182 52.04 8.28 24.49
N ASN A 183 52.64 9.42 24.81
CA ASN A 183 52.08 10.41 25.75
C ASN A 183 51.51 11.68 25.09
N TYR A 184 51.72 11.88 23.79
CA TYR A 184 51.22 13.06 23.06
C TYR A 184 50.75 12.68 21.66
N ASP A 185 51.57 11.95 20.93
CA ASP A 185 51.28 11.44 19.59
C ASP A 185 50.93 9.94 19.67
N ALA A 186 50.73 9.28 18.53
CA ALA A 186 50.47 7.86 18.46
C ALA A 186 51.55 7.03 19.17
N ALA A 187 51.15 6.03 19.95
CA ALA A 187 52.11 5.09 20.54
C ALA A 187 52.93 4.38 19.44
N VAL A 188 52.31 4.16 18.27
CA VAL A 188 52.98 3.79 17.02
C VAL A 188 52.62 4.79 15.93
N ALA A 189 53.62 5.51 15.41
CA ALA A 189 53.47 6.48 14.33
C ALA A 189 54.17 6.01 13.05
N GLY A 190 53.42 5.92 11.95
CA GLY A 190 53.91 5.59 10.61
C GLY A 190 54.49 6.81 9.89
N GLY A 191 55.60 6.60 9.17
CA GLY A 191 56.10 7.55 8.18
C GLY A 191 55.31 7.48 6.86
N THR A 192 55.87 8.03 5.78
CA THR A 192 55.29 7.88 4.42
C THR A 192 55.47 6.47 3.83
N GLY A 193 56.16 5.57 4.54
CA GLY A 193 56.40 4.18 4.15
C GLY A 193 55.33 3.22 4.67
N VAL A 194 55.30 2.02 4.11
CA VAL A 194 54.36 0.96 4.48
C VAL A 194 54.82 0.27 5.78
N ALA A 195 54.02 0.37 6.83
CA ALA A 195 54.29 -0.25 8.12
C ALA A 195 53.19 -1.24 8.52
N PHE A 196 53.57 -2.35 9.15
CA PHE A 196 52.64 -3.37 9.65
C PHE A 196 52.75 -3.52 11.16
N VAL A 197 51.60 -3.58 11.84
CA VAL A 197 51.54 -3.79 13.29
C VAL A 197 50.71 -5.02 13.59
N THR A 198 51.31 -6.02 14.23
CA THR A 198 50.63 -7.14 14.87
C THR A 198 50.64 -6.89 16.38
N ASN A 199 49.46 -6.84 17.00
CA ASN A 199 49.32 -6.59 18.43
C ASN A 199 48.59 -7.74 19.14
N ALA A 200 49.27 -8.41 20.06
CA ALA A 200 48.70 -9.34 21.04
C ALA A 200 48.88 -8.85 22.49
N GLY A 201 49.60 -7.75 22.69
CA GLY A 201 49.82 -7.06 23.96
C GLY A 201 48.97 -5.80 24.12
N THR A 202 49.50 -4.79 24.83
CA THR A 202 48.83 -3.50 25.01
C THR A 202 49.55 -2.38 24.26
N ILE A 203 48.81 -1.61 23.48
CA ILE A 203 49.26 -0.35 22.87
C ILE A 203 48.39 0.78 23.42
N THR A 204 48.99 1.85 23.94
CA THR A 204 48.24 2.95 24.55
C THR A 204 48.79 4.30 24.11
N GLY A 205 47.99 5.08 23.41
CA GLY A 205 48.26 6.47 23.07
C GLY A 205 47.24 7.42 23.70
N THR A 206 47.54 8.72 23.67
CA THR A 206 46.68 9.75 24.28
C THR A 206 45.52 10.18 23.37
N ASN A 207 45.75 10.22 22.05
CA ASN A 207 44.72 10.51 21.04
C ASN A 207 44.60 9.30 20.11
N ASP A 208 45.63 9.10 19.28
CA ASP A 208 45.80 7.91 18.46
C ASP A 208 46.65 6.90 19.22
N ALA A 209 46.34 5.61 19.12
CA ALA A 209 47.20 4.55 19.62
C ALA A 209 48.18 4.09 18.52
N VAL A 210 47.64 3.95 17.31
CA VAL A 210 48.35 3.47 16.13
C VAL A 210 47.95 4.36 14.96
N ALA A 211 48.88 5.12 14.41
CA ALA A 211 48.65 6.00 13.27
C ALA A 211 49.54 5.60 12.09
N LEU A 212 49.02 4.78 11.17
CA LEU A 212 49.77 4.29 10.02
C LEU A 212 49.55 5.13 8.77
N GLY A 213 50.64 5.42 8.05
CA GLY A 213 50.60 6.08 6.75
C GLY A 213 49.94 5.25 5.65
N THR A 214 50.01 5.75 4.42
CA THR A 214 49.38 5.12 3.25
C THR A 214 49.89 3.69 3.04
N GLY A 215 48.97 2.72 2.96
CA GLY A 215 49.29 1.31 2.76
C GLY A 215 49.75 0.53 4.01
N GLY A 216 49.79 1.15 5.20
CA GLY A 216 50.12 0.45 6.46
C GLY A 216 48.94 -0.30 7.10
N GLY A 217 49.15 -1.55 7.53
CA GLY A 217 48.11 -2.45 8.04
C GLY A 217 48.25 -2.75 9.53
N LEU A 218 47.12 -3.08 10.17
CA LEU A 218 47.04 -3.41 11.60
C LEU A 218 46.31 -4.75 11.80
N ASN A 219 46.87 -5.61 12.62
CA ASN A 219 46.25 -6.85 13.09
C ASN A 219 46.26 -6.88 14.62
N ASN A 220 45.12 -6.59 15.24
CA ASN A 220 44.93 -6.72 16.68
C ASN A 220 44.37 -8.11 17.01
N ALA A 221 45.22 -8.98 17.56
CA ALA A 221 44.87 -10.33 17.96
C ALA A 221 43.88 -10.36 19.14
N ALA A 222 43.29 -11.52 19.43
CA ALA A 222 42.23 -11.65 20.45
C ALA A 222 42.63 -11.21 21.88
N SER A 223 43.92 -11.31 22.24
CA SER A 223 44.44 -10.81 23.53
C SER A 223 44.90 -9.35 23.47
N GLY A 224 44.94 -8.76 22.27
CA GLY A 224 45.45 -7.43 22.02
C GLY A 224 44.49 -6.35 22.49
N VAL A 225 45.04 -5.34 23.17
CA VAL A 225 44.31 -4.17 23.63
C VAL A 225 44.95 -2.92 23.03
N ILE A 226 44.12 -2.08 22.40
CA ILE A 226 44.53 -0.80 21.82
C ILE A 226 43.69 0.30 22.50
N LYS A 227 44.35 1.23 23.19
CA LYS A 227 43.75 2.39 23.85
C LYS A 227 44.22 3.66 23.15
N GLY A 228 43.29 4.41 22.58
CA GLY A 228 43.47 5.43 21.55
C GLY A 228 42.96 4.96 20.19
N ILE A 229 42.77 5.91 19.27
CA ILE A 229 42.24 5.64 17.93
C ILE A 229 43.22 4.78 17.12
N ALA A 230 42.71 3.78 16.42
CA ALA A 230 43.47 3.05 15.41
C ALA A 230 43.24 3.65 14.03
N TYR A 231 44.31 4.07 13.36
CA TYR A 231 44.27 4.79 12.10
C TYR A 231 45.07 4.05 11.01
N SER A 232 44.47 3.88 9.83
CA SER A 232 45.14 3.38 8.61
C SER A 232 44.90 4.27 7.41
N GLY A 233 45.96 4.49 6.63
CA GLY A 233 45.94 5.20 5.35
C GLY A 233 45.56 4.35 4.13
N GLY A 234 44.89 3.20 4.29
CA GLY A 234 44.27 2.45 3.19
C GLY A 234 44.54 0.94 3.15
N ALA A 235 45.35 0.40 4.07
CA ALA A 235 45.54 -1.04 4.19
C ALA A 235 44.55 -1.65 5.20
N PRO A 236 44.38 -2.98 5.21
CA PRO A 236 43.41 -3.63 6.08
C PRO A 236 43.71 -3.43 7.57
N ILE A 237 42.65 -3.22 8.35
CA ILE A 237 42.66 -3.38 9.80
C ILE A 237 41.88 -4.65 10.13
N THR A 238 42.49 -5.57 10.87
CA THR A 238 41.81 -6.74 11.45
C THR A 238 41.81 -6.59 12.97
N ASN A 239 40.64 -6.68 13.58
CA ASN A 239 40.47 -6.62 15.03
C ASN A 239 39.76 -7.89 15.54
N ALA A 240 40.46 -8.69 16.32
CA ALA A 240 39.89 -9.77 17.12
C ALA A 240 39.93 -9.47 18.63
N GLY A 241 40.69 -8.45 19.04
CA GLY A 241 40.84 -8.01 20.43
C GLY A 241 39.95 -6.81 20.78
N ASP A 242 40.45 -5.92 21.62
CA ASP A 242 39.72 -4.73 22.08
C ASP A 242 40.39 -3.43 21.59
N ILE A 243 39.62 -2.59 20.88
CA ILE A 243 39.98 -1.23 20.50
C ILE A 243 39.05 -0.28 21.24
N VAL A 244 39.58 0.48 22.20
CA VAL A 244 38.74 1.19 23.17
C VAL A 244 38.12 2.46 22.58
N ASP A 245 38.89 3.29 21.89
CA ASP A 245 38.48 4.68 21.58
C ASP A 245 38.02 4.90 20.12
N GLY A 246 38.09 3.88 19.27
CA GLY A 246 37.55 3.91 17.91
C GLY A 246 38.57 3.63 16.80
N VAL A 247 38.09 3.69 15.56
CA VAL A 247 38.88 3.41 14.35
C VAL A 247 38.62 4.49 13.30
N THR A 248 39.67 4.93 12.62
CA THR A 248 39.56 5.80 11.44
C THR A 248 40.20 5.13 10.24
N MET A 249 39.42 4.92 9.19
CA MET A 249 39.83 4.32 7.93
C MET A 249 39.87 5.39 6.83
N LYS A 250 41.04 5.61 6.22
CA LYS A 250 41.18 6.49 5.04
C LYS A 250 41.56 5.69 3.81
N ASN A 251 41.25 6.21 2.62
CA ASN A 251 41.74 5.74 1.32
C ASN A 251 41.43 4.26 0.94
N GLY A 252 40.19 3.78 0.99
CA GLY A 252 39.91 2.48 0.32
C GLY A 252 39.91 1.23 1.18
N GLY A 253 40.29 1.31 2.47
CA GLY A 253 40.66 0.13 3.26
C GLY A 253 39.49 -0.76 3.73
N THR A 254 39.81 -2.00 4.10
CA THR A 254 38.87 -2.93 4.75
C THR A 254 39.12 -3.02 6.25
N LEU A 255 38.09 -2.80 7.06
CA LEU A 255 38.08 -3.08 8.49
C LEU A 255 37.32 -4.39 8.73
N THR A 256 38.00 -5.41 9.27
CA THR A 256 37.38 -6.66 9.71
C THR A 256 37.37 -6.70 11.23
N ASN A 257 36.18 -6.60 11.84
CA ASN A 257 35.99 -6.68 13.27
C ASN A 257 35.34 -8.00 13.68
N SER A 258 35.99 -8.72 14.58
CA SER A 258 35.49 -9.92 15.28
C SER A 258 35.62 -9.79 16.81
N GLY A 259 36.26 -8.71 17.27
CA GLY A 259 36.43 -8.37 18.68
C GLY A 259 35.51 -7.22 19.11
N SER A 260 36.03 -6.30 19.90
CA SER A 260 35.32 -5.14 20.45
C SER A 260 35.92 -3.83 19.92
N ILE A 261 35.05 -2.89 19.54
CA ILE A 261 35.38 -1.49 19.25
C ILE A 261 34.46 -0.60 20.11
N GLY A 262 35.01 0.15 21.06
CA GLY A 262 34.25 0.99 22.02
C GLY A 262 34.00 2.44 21.56
N GLY A 263 34.57 2.82 20.42
CA GLY A 263 34.45 4.17 19.85
C GLY A 263 33.87 4.18 18.43
N PRO A 264 33.82 5.36 17.79
CA PRO A 264 33.30 5.51 16.44
C PRO A 264 34.19 4.80 15.42
N VAL A 265 33.59 4.40 14.31
CA VAL A 265 34.27 3.90 13.12
C VAL A 265 34.03 4.87 11.97
N ASP A 266 35.05 5.62 11.62
CA ASP A 266 34.95 6.66 10.59
C ASP A 266 35.64 6.23 9.30
N PHE A 267 34.90 6.23 8.18
CA PHE A 267 35.46 6.10 6.84
C PHE A 267 35.55 7.48 6.17
N THR A 268 36.71 7.81 5.61
CA THR A 268 36.90 9.03 4.80
C THR A 268 37.31 8.68 3.37
N GLY A 269 36.39 8.04 2.65
CA GLY A 269 36.52 7.53 1.29
C GLY A 269 36.07 6.06 1.21
N ALA A 270 35.83 5.58 -0.01
CA ALA A 270 35.37 4.22 -0.29
C ALA A 270 36.09 3.18 0.58
N GLY A 271 35.39 2.15 1.02
CA GLY A 271 35.93 1.18 1.98
C GLY A 271 34.92 0.13 2.37
N THR A 272 35.34 -0.84 3.16
CA THR A 272 34.45 -1.92 3.61
C THR A 272 34.62 -2.18 5.10
N LEU A 273 33.51 -2.17 5.84
CA LEU A 273 33.42 -2.69 7.20
C LEU A 273 32.80 -4.08 7.16
N ILE A 274 33.51 -5.08 7.69
CA ILE A 274 32.99 -6.43 7.94
C ILE A 274 32.93 -6.61 9.46
N ASN A 275 31.74 -6.53 10.04
CA ASN A 275 31.53 -6.67 11.47
C ASN A 275 30.89 -8.02 11.82
N SER A 276 31.61 -8.79 12.62
CA SER A 276 31.20 -10.03 13.30
C SER A 276 31.42 -9.97 14.81
N GLY A 277 31.91 -8.82 15.31
CA GLY A 277 32.15 -8.53 16.72
C GLY A 277 31.16 -7.52 17.29
N ASN A 278 31.59 -6.74 18.28
CA ASN A 278 30.81 -5.66 18.87
C ASN A 278 31.41 -4.31 18.49
N ILE A 279 30.59 -3.40 17.96
CA ILE A 279 30.89 -1.98 17.82
C ILE A 279 29.90 -1.23 18.69
N SER A 280 30.38 -0.50 19.70
CA SER A 280 29.52 0.21 20.65
C SER A 280 30.12 1.57 20.97
N ALA A 281 29.72 2.61 20.24
CA ALA A 281 30.17 3.97 20.53
C ALA A 281 29.44 4.53 21.76
N THR A 282 30.20 4.96 22.79
CA THR A 282 29.66 5.54 24.03
C THR A 282 30.01 7.02 24.23
N GLN A 283 30.57 7.68 23.21
CA GLN A 283 30.97 9.09 23.32
C GLN A 283 29.75 10.01 23.49
N THR A 284 29.90 11.16 24.14
CA THR A 284 28.77 12.08 24.41
C THR A 284 28.23 12.82 23.17
N SER A 285 28.90 12.68 22.02
CA SER A 285 28.52 13.28 20.74
C SER A 285 29.21 12.55 19.59
N GLY A 286 28.48 12.25 18.51
CA GLY A 286 29.03 11.62 17.29
C GLY A 286 28.28 10.37 16.85
N GLU A 287 28.49 9.98 15.60
CA GLU A 287 27.87 8.81 14.95
C GLU A 287 28.65 7.53 15.31
N GLY A 288 27.99 6.36 15.23
CA GLY A 288 28.63 5.09 15.59
C GLY A 288 29.56 4.62 14.49
N VAL A 289 29.03 4.52 13.27
CA VAL A 289 29.77 4.30 12.03
C VAL A 289 29.46 5.45 11.09
N PHE A 290 30.48 6.18 10.64
CA PHE A 290 30.34 7.28 9.70
C PHE A 290 30.83 6.87 8.31
N LEU A 291 29.95 7.01 7.31
CA LEU A 291 30.20 6.72 5.90
C LEU A 291 30.12 8.03 5.09
N SER A 292 30.95 8.14 4.05
CA SER A 292 31.25 9.42 3.40
C SER A 292 31.15 9.39 1.87
N SER A 293 31.50 8.29 1.22
CA SER A 293 31.41 8.10 -0.22
C SER A 293 31.70 6.65 -0.67
N ASN A 294 30.66 5.91 -1.01
CA ASN A 294 30.70 4.56 -1.61
C ASN A 294 31.32 3.50 -0.68
N GLU A 295 30.98 3.55 0.61
CA GLU A 295 31.38 2.52 1.56
C GLU A 295 30.36 1.38 1.64
N THR A 296 30.84 0.22 2.06
CA THR A 296 30.00 -0.97 2.30
C THR A 296 30.13 -1.42 3.75
N VAL A 297 29.01 -1.60 4.44
CA VAL A 297 28.95 -2.20 5.77
C VAL A 297 28.28 -3.56 5.66
N ILE A 298 28.98 -4.60 6.12
CA ILE A 298 28.44 -5.95 6.26
C ILE A 298 28.43 -6.26 7.76
N ASN A 299 27.25 -6.33 8.35
CA ASN A 299 27.07 -6.55 9.78
C ASN A 299 26.42 -7.92 10.04
N SER A 300 27.03 -8.73 10.89
CA SER A 300 26.53 -10.04 11.33
C SER A 300 26.41 -10.16 12.86
N SER A 301 26.66 -9.06 13.56
CA SER A 301 26.64 -8.96 15.03
C SER A 301 26.21 -7.54 15.43
N THR A 302 26.75 -6.95 16.50
CA THR A 302 26.26 -5.69 17.07
C THR A 302 26.97 -4.46 16.52
N ILE A 303 26.20 -3.47 16.08
CA ILE A 303 26.59 -2.06 15.92
C ILE A 303 25.62 -1.22 16.74
N ALA A 304 26.11 -0.59 17.81
CA ALA A 304 25.32 0.23 18.71
C ALA A 304 25.92 1.63 18.91
N ASN A 305 25.06 2.63 19.03
CA ASN A 305 25.44 3.97 19.45
C ASN A 305 24.41 4.53 20.41
N ASN A 306 24.80 4.72 21.67
CA ASN A 306 23.92 5.21 22.73
C ASN A 306 24.12 6.70 23.03
N ALA A 307 24.90 7.42 22.23
CA ALA A 307 25.09 8.86 22.39
C ALA A 307 23.76 9.61 22.14
N SER A 308 23.45 10.63 22.93
CA SER A 308 22.23 11.42 22.69
C SER A 308 22.24 12.02 21.27
N TYR A 309 21.10 11.91 20.58
CA TYR A 309 20.84 12.43 19.23
C TYR A 309 21.66 11.82 18.09
N SER A 310 22.31 10.67 18.30
CA SER A 310 23.15 10.03 17.27
C SER A 310 22.48 8.84 16.59
N SER A 311 23.04 8.46 15.44
CA SER A 311 22.71 7.25 14.69
C SER A 311 23.75 6.15 14.95
N ALA A 312 23.33 4.88 14.83
CA ALA A 312 24.31 3.79 14.85
C ALA A 312 25.16 3.79 13.57
N ILE A 313 24.52 4.03 12.42
CA ILE A 313 25.21 4.24 11.15
C ILE A 313 24.68 5.54 10.51
N TYR A 314 25.61 6.39 10.10
CA TYR A 314 25.32 7.66 9.44
C TYR A 314 26.02 7.75 8.08
N MET A 315 25.25 8.06 7.05
CA MET A 315 25.70 8.22 5.67
C MET A 315 25.65 9.71 5.30
N GLY A 316 26.82 10.35 5.36
CA GLY A 316 27.01 11.80 5.21
C GLY A 316 27.47 12.24 3.82
N GLY A 317 27.47 11.33 2.83
CA GLY A 317 28.07 11.56 1.52
C GLY A 317 27.39 12.62 0.66
N VAL A 318 28.12 13.05 -0.37
CA VAL A 318 27.60 13.94 -1.44
C VAL A 318 26.74 13.15 -2.41
N SER A 319 25.78 13.81 -3.07
CA SER A 319 24.74 13.19 -3.90
C SER A 319 25.17 12.31 -5.08
N SER A 320 26.47 12.23 -5.38
CA SER A 320 27.04 11.34 -6.40
C SER A 320 27.59 10.02 -5.84
N SER A 321 27.40 9.75 -4.54
CA SER A 321 27.83 8.50 -3.88
C SER A 321 26.63 7.67 -3.46
N SER A 322 26.83 6.36 -3.30
CA SER A 322 25.83 5.44 -2.77
C SER A 322 26.52 4.45 -1.84
N ASP A 323 26.21 4.54 -0.56
CA ASP A 323 26.68 3.62 0.45
C ASP A 323 25.75 2.40 0.51
N SER A 324 26.30 1.26 0.92
CA SER A 324 25.56 0.00 1.02
C SER A 324 25.68 -0.61 2.42
N ILE A 325 24.54 -0.91 3.03
CA ILE A 325 24.47 -1.59 4.32
C ILE A 325 23.80 -2.94 4.14
N VAL A 326 24.48 -4.00 4.55
CA VAL A 326 23.96 -5.37 4.59
C VAL A 326 23.97 -5.84 6.04
N ASN A 327 22.81 -5.77 6.69
CA ASN A 327 22.62 -6.35 8.03
C ASN A 327 22.15 -7.80 7.89
N GLN A 328 23.06 -8.74 8.12
CA GLN A 328 22.82 -10.17 7.97
C GLN A 328 22.00 -10.74 9.14
N THR A 329 21.54 -11.98 9.00
CA THR A 329 20.88 -12.71 10.09
C THR A 329 21.76 -12.74 11.34
N GLY A 330 21.20 -12.36 12.48
CA GLY A 330 21.92 -12.21 13.75
C GLY A 330 22.57 -10.84 13.96
N GLY A 331 22.64 -10.01 12.92
CA GLY A 331 23.08 -8.62 13.02
C GLY A 331 22.07 -7.75 13.76
N VAL A 332 22.55 -6.89 14.64
CA VAL A 332 21.77 -5.92 15.42
C VAL A 332 22.36 -4.54 15.22
N ILE A 333 21.55 -3.60 14.74
CA ILE A 333 21.90 -2.19 14.58
C ILE A 333 20.98 -1.37 15.49
N THR A 334 21.54 -0.67 16.47
CA THR A 334 20.77 0.08 17.47
C THR A 334 21.38 1.46 17.70
N GLY A 335 20.71 2.52 17.23
CA GLY A 335 21.14 3.89 17.52
C GLY A 335 20.24 4.59 18.52
N TYR A 336 20.67 5.74 19.02
CA TYR A 336 19.83 6.53 19.91
C TYR A 336 18.68 7.16 19.14
N ALA A 337 18.98 8.10 18.23
CA ALA A 337 17.99 8.84 17.46
C ALA A 337 17.48 8.04 16.26
N THR A 338 18.41 7.40 15.54
CA THR A 338 18.06 6.48 14.45
C THR A 338 18.96 5.25 14.43
N GLY A 339 18.46 4.11 13.97
CA GLY A 339 19.34 2.98 13.64
C GLY A 339 20.28 3.36 12.50
N ILE A 340 19.70 3.83 11.39
CA ILE A 340 20.43 4.25 10.19
C ILE A 340 19.88 5.58 9.67
N GLU A 341 20.75 6.57 9.45
CA GLU A 341 20.40 7.84 8.79
C GLU A 341 21.27 8.11 7.54
N SER A 342 20.63 8.56 6.46
CA SER A 342 21.29 9.10 5.26
C SER A 342 20.83 10.52 4.95
N THR A 343 21.76 11.39 4.57
CA THR A 343 21.46 12.80 4.29
C THR A 343 21.57 13.27 2.85
N GLY A 344 22.36 12.60 2.01
CA GLY A 344 22.77 13.16 0.72
C GLY A 344 22.69 12.24 -0.50
N SER A 345 22.51 10.93 -0.31
CA SER A 345 22.81 9.91 -1.33
C SER A 345 21.68 8.90 -1.55
N LEU A 346 21.66 8.25 -2.73
CA LEU A 346 20.74 7.13 -3.01
C LEU A 346 21.32 5.83 -2.42
N ASP A 347 21.27 5.71 -1.10
CA ASP A 347 21.87 4.60 -0.38
C ASP A 347 20.99 3.33 -0.42
N VAL A 348 21.63 2.18 -0.21
CA VAL A 348 21.00 0.87 -0.30
C VAL A 348 21.14 0.14 1.03
N ILE A 349 20.02 -0.25 1.63
CA ILE A 349 19.97 -1.00 2.89
C ILE A 349 19.30 -2.35 2.62
N THR A 350 19.99 -3.44 2.93
CA THR A 350 19.43 -4.79 2.98
C THR A 350 19.45 -5.30 4.41
N ASN A 351 18.29 -5.69 4.94
CA ASN A 351 18.14 -6.13 6.33
C ASN A 351 17.57 -7.55 6.42
N ALA A 352 18.34 -8.45 7.04
CA ALA A 352 17.96 -9.79 7.48
C ALA A 352 18.11 -9.98 9.01
N GLY A 353 18.53 -8.93 9.72
CA GLY A 353 18.73 -8.89 11.17
C GLY A 353 17.75 -7.92 11.85
N LEU A 354 18.15 -7.33 12.98
CA LEU A 354 17.40 -6.29 13.69
C LEU A 354 17.98 -4.89 13.41
N ILE A 355 17.13 -3.94 13.04
CA ILE A 355 17.44 -2.50 13.03
C ILE A 355 16.44 -1.78 13.94
N THR A 356 16.93 -0.96 14.87
CA THR A 356 16.07 -0.24 15.82
C THR A 356 16.71 1.05 16.33
N SER A 357 15.93 1.85 17.05
CA SER A 357 16.38 3.02 17.79
C SER A 357 15.89 3.01 19.24
N THR A 358 16.57 3.71 20.14
CA THR A 358 16.13 3.84 21.54
C THR A 358 15.43 5.17 21.84
N SER A 359 15.28 6.04 20.85
CA SER A 359 14.63 7.34 20.97
C SER A 359 13.12 7.17 21.10
N THR A 360 12.47 8.13 21.75
CA THR A 360 11.01 8.21 21.81
C THR A 360 10.36 8.52 20.46
N LEU A 361 11.14 8.97 19.47
CA LEU A 361 10.68 9.16 18.09
C LEU A 361 10.69 7.84 17.29
N ASP A 362 11.32 6.78 17.81
CA ASP A 362 11.38 5.43 17.25
C ASP A 362 11.70 5.35 15.75
N LEU A 363 12.63 6.17 15.26
CA LEU A 363 13.03 6.16 13.84
C LEU A 363 14.08 5.09 13.59
N ALA A 364 13.71 3.92 13.08
CA ALA A 364 14.68 2.88 12.78
C ALA A 364 15.58 3.25 11.58
N ILE A 365 14.98 3.74 10.49
CA ILE A 365 15.68 4.09 9.25
C ILE A 365 15.17 5.43 8.73
N LYS A 366 16.09 6.33 8.38
CA LYS A 366 15.75 7.64 7.81
C LYS A 366 16.62 7.97 6.61
N LEU A 367 16.00 8.08 5.44
CA LEU A 367 16.68 8.38 4.18
C LEU A 367 16.20 9.71 3.59
N ARG A 368 17.08 10.71 3.49
CA ARG A 368 16.70 12.05 3.03
C ARG A 368 16.76 12.24 1.52
N ALA A 369 17.56 11.47 0.79
CA ALA A 369 17.72 11.64 -0.66
C ALA A 369 17.01 10.56 -1.49
N GLY A 370 16.08 9.80 -0.88
CA GLY A 370 15.49 8.60 -1.48
C GLY A 370 16.34 7.37 -1.16
N GLY A 371 16.56 6.49 -2.13
CA GLY A 371 17.31 5.25 -1.96
C GLY A 371 16.40 4.03 -1.81
N SER A 372 16.96 2.92 -1.34
CA SER A 372 16.22 1.66 -1.23
C SER A 372 16.46 0.94 0.09
N VAL A 373 15.37 0.38 0.63
CA VAL A 373 15.39 -0.51 1.79
C VAL A 373 14.76 -1.84 1.36
N ASP A 374 15.51 -2.92 1.53
CA ASP A 374 15.06 -4.30 1.32
C ASP A 374 15.11 -5.05 2.66
N ASN A 375 13.96 -5.14 3.33
CA ASN A 375 13.81 -5.92 4.56
C ASN A 375 13.40 -7.34 4.19
N VAL A 376 14.38 -8.24 4.09
CA VAL A 376 14.16 -9.60 3.60
C VAL A 376 13.46 -10.47 4.65
N ALA A 377 13.00 -11.66 4.24
CA ALA A 377 12.34 -12.59 5.15
C ALA A 377 13.22 -12.93 6.37
N GLY A 378 12.67 -12.78 7.57
CA GLY A 378 13.38 -12.94 8.84
C GLY A 378 14.06 -11.67 9.38
N GLY A 379 14.15 -10.60 8.57
CA GLY A 379 14.57 -9.29 9.02
C GLY A 379 13.48 -8.58 9.83
N THR A 380 13.89 -7.86 10.86
CA THR A 380 13.04 -7.04 11.72
C THR A 380 13.54 -5.61 11.74
N ILE A 381 12.62 -4.67 11.53
CA ILE A 381 12.83 -3.24 11.75
C ILE A 381 11.85 -2.83 12.86
N GLU A 382 12.38 -2.44 14.01
CA GLU A 382 11.59 -1.92 15.14
C GLU A 382 11.73 -0.40 15.17
N GLY A 383 10.64 0.28 14.80
CA GLY A 383 10.55 1.72 14.55
C GLY A 383 10.21 2.05 13.10
N SER A 384 10.00 3.34 12.83
CA SER A 384 9.56 3.86 11.54
C SER A 384 10.66 3.78 10.47
N VAL A 385 10.25 3.52 9.22
CA VAL A 385 11.07 3.71 8.02
C VAL A 385 10.64 4.99 7.30
N TYR A 386 11.51 5.99 7.25
CA TYR A 386 11.17 7.33 6.76
C TYR A 386 12.01 7.78 5.55
N PHE A 387 11.37 7.90 4.40
CA PHE A 387 11.90 8.56 3.21
C PHE A 387 11.48 10.04 3.18
N ARG A 388 12.37 10.95 3.59
CA ARG A 388 12.05 12.36 3.88
C ARG A 388 12.13 13.31 2.68
N GLY A 389 12.96 13.01 1.68
CA GLY A 389 13.15 13.90 0.52
C GLY A 389 12.66 13.24 -0.75
N ALA A 390 13.56 12.85 -1.65
CA ALA A 390 13.22 12.28 -2.95
C ALA A 390 12.48 10.91 -2.83
N PRO A 391 11.75 10.47 -3.87
CA PRO A 391 11.08 9.18 -3.87
C PRO A 391 12.02 8.02 -3.51
N GLY A 392 11.58 7.16 -2.59
CA GLY A 392 12.30 5.95 -2.18
C GLY A 392 11.63 4.67 -2.65
N THR A 393 12.34 3.54 -2.50
CA THR A 393 11.78 2.19 -2.70
C THR A 393 11.90 1.36 -1.42
N LEU A 394 10.80 0.79 -0.95
CA LEU A 394 10.77 -0.17 0.14
C LEU A 394 10.27 -1.52 -0.36
N THR A 395 11.09 -2.56 -0.23
CA THR A 395 10.65 -3.95 -0.36
C THR A 395 10.65 -4.59 1.01
N ASN A 396 9.53 -5.15 1.44
CA ASN A 396 9.39 -5.77 2.76
C ASN A 396 8.88 -7.21 2.63
N ALA A 397 9.71 -8.18 2.97
CA ALA A 397 9.35 -9.57 3.21
C ALA A 397 9.51 -9.98 4.69
N GLY A 398 10.16 -9.14 5.50
CA GLY A 398 10.32 -9.28 6.93
C GLY A 398 9.21 -8.62 7.75
N SER A 399 9.57 -8.11 8.93
CA SER A 399 8.67 -7.39 9.84
C SER A 399 9.12 -5.95 10.03
N ILE A 400 8.20 -4.99 9.91
CA ILE A 400 8.37 -3.58 10.29
C ILE A 400 7.33 -3.29 11.36
N ILE A 401 7.76 -2.90 12.56
CA ILE A 401 6.89 -2.74 13.72
C ILE A 401 7.16 -1.38 14.35
N ASP A 402 6.16 -0.51 14.36
CA ASP A 402 6.17 0.74 15.10
C ASP A 402 5.22 0.63 16.30
N THR A 403 5.76 0.88 17.50
CA THR A 403 5.00 0.79 18.76
C THR A 403 4.75 2.15 19.41
N THR A 404 5.17 3.24 18.78
CA THR A 404 5.09 4.57 19.38
C THR A 404 3.66 5.04 19.52
N GLN A 405 3.36 5.56 20.71
CA GLN A 405 2.13 6.28 21.00
C GLN A 405 2.46 7.76 20.96
N GLN A 406 1.92 8.50 19.98
CA GLN A 406 1.88 9.98 19.88
C GLN A 406 3.00 10.70 20.63
N GLY A 407 4.17 10.81 20.01
CA GLY A 407 5.30 11.60 20.52
C GLY A 407 5.12 13.08 20.22
N VAL A 408 5.44 13.95 21.19
CA VAL A 408 5.53 15.41 20.99
C VAL A 408 6.88 15.78 20.36
N GLY A 409 6.90 16.19 19.10
CA GLY A 409 8.10 16.71 18.40
C GLY A 409 7.93 16.72 16.88
N GLU A 410 8.52 17.70 16.19
CA GLU A 410 8.33 17.94 14.74
C GLU A 410 9.32 17.15 13.85
N PRO A 411 8.86 16.55 12.72
CA PRO A 411 7.45 16.35 12.39
C PRO A 411 6.85 15.36 13.39
N ALA A 412 5.60 15.57 13.77
CA ALA A 412 4.87 14.62 14.61
C ALA A 412 4.76 13.31 13.83
N ILE A 413 5.66 12.37 14.08
CA ILE A 413 5.53 11.01 13.56
C ILE A 413 4.47 10.36 14.42
N GLU A 414 3.24 10.34 13.92
CA GLU A 414 2.05 9.91 14.66
C GLU A 414 1.90 8.38 14.63
N GLY A 415 2.86 7.64 15.21
CA GLY A 415 2.80 6.17 15.20
C GLY A 415 2.69 5.61 13.77
N GLU A 416 3.62 6.03 12.90
CA GLU A 416 3.63 5.72 11.47
C GLU A 416 4.74 4.73 11.15
N ALA A 417 4.41 3.50 10.71
CA ALA A 417 5.45 2.50 10.48
C ALA A 417 6.29 2.75 9.23
N VAL A 418 5.67 3.24 8.15
CA VAL A 418 6.36 3.53 6.88
C VAL A 418 5.89 4.87 6.33
N ILE A 419 6.86 5.73 6.00
CA ILE A 419 6.61 7.13 5.66
C ILE A 419 7.33 7.52 4.36
N PHE A 420 6.60 8.09 3.41
CA PHE A 420 7.13 8.66 2.17
C PHE A 420 6.73 10.13 2.00
N ALA A 421 7.69 11.05 2.00
CA ALA A 421 7.41 12.48 1.93
C ALA A 421 7.24 13.05 0.50
N ASN A 422 7.71 12.38 -0.55
CA ASN A 422 7.51 12.84 -1.94
C ASN A 422 7.37 11.66 -2.90
N GLY A 423 6.30 10.89 -2.76
CA GLY A 423 6.07 9.68 -3.58
C GLY A 423 7.08 8.57 -3.27
N GLY A 424 6.98 7.48 -4.04
CA GLY A 424 7.82 6.29 -3.83
C GLY A 424 7.07 5.00 -4.12
N THR A 425 7.73 3.88 -3.88
CA THR A 425 7.15 2.55 -4.11
C THR A 425 7.33 1.65 -2.90
N LEU A 426 6.24 1.02 -2.48
CA LEU A 426 6.21 -0.02 -1.47
C LEU A 426 5.77 -1.35 -2.09
N ASN A 427 6.59 -2.38 -1.93
CA ASN A 427 6.26 -3.78 -2.20
C ASN A 427 6.27 -4.57 -0.90
N ASN A 428 5.09 -4.87 -0.34
CA ASN A 428 4.95 -5.60 0.91
C ASN A 428 4.48 -7.05 0.67
N THR A 429 5.30 -8.00 1.11
CA THR A 429 4.99 -9.44 1.21
C THR A 429 5.09 -9.94 2.66
N GLY A 430 5.70 -9.16 3.55
CA GLY A 430 5.86 -9.44 4.98
C GLY A 430 4.80 -8.75 5.84
N VAL A 431 5.22 -8.28 7.01
CA VAL A 431 4.35 -7.58 7.98
C VAL A 431 4.81 -6.14 8.16
N ILE A 432 3.87 -5.21 8.08
CA ILE A 432 4.01 -3.81 8.51
C ILE A 432 2.93 -3.60 9.59
N SER A 433 3.33 -3.21 10.79
CA SER A 433 2.42 -3.01 11.91
C SER A 433 2.70 -1.69 12.60
N ALA A 434 1.67 -0.88 12.77
CA ALA A 434 1.69 0.35 13.55
C ALA A 434 0.65 0.23 14.68
N SER A 435 1.01 0.68 15.89
CA SER A 435 0.11 0.59 17.05
C SER A 435 -0.20 1.97 17.63
N GLY A 436 -1.48 2.26 17.87
CA GLY A 436 -1.93 3.54 18.38
C GLY A 436 -3.36 3.82 17.95
N LEU A 437 -4.02 4.79 18.60
CA LEU A 437 -5.41 5.12 18.26
C LEU A 437 -5.56 5.77 16.86
N GLN A 438 -4.55 6.56 16.47
CA GLN A 438 -4.43 7.30 15.20
C GLN A 438 -3.22 6.84 14.37
N ALA A 439 -2.69 5.66 14.68
CA ALA A 439 -1.50 5.13 14.00
C ALA A 439 -1.74 4.92 12.51
N THR A 440 -0.69 5.03 11.70
CA THR A 440 -0.76 4.74 10.26
C THR A 440 0.24 3.67 9.86
N GLY A 441 -0.23 2.63 9.17
CA GLY A 441 0.66 1.57 8.68
C GLY A 441 1.64 2.10 7.63
N VAL A 442 1.10 2.73 6.59
CA VAL A 442 1.86 3.32 5.49
C VAL A 442 1.27 4.68 5.15
N ILE A 443 2.08 5.73 5.17
CA ILE A 443 1.67 7.09 4.81
C ILE A 443 2.54 7.68 3.70
N PHE A 444 1.90 8.39 2.78
CA PHE A 444 2.55 9.31 1.86
C PHE A 444 2.02 10.71 2.12
N PHE A 445 2.90 11.65 2.46
CA PHE A 445 2.50 13.05 2.68
C PHE A 445 3.40 13.97 1.86
N GLY A 446 2.82 14.83 1.02
CA GLY A 446 3.59 15.80 0.22
C GLY A 446 2.97 16.09 -1.13
N THR A 447 3.30 17.24 -1.72
CA THR A 447 2.70 17.73 -2.97
C THR A 447 3.45 17.29 -4.24
N GLY A 448 4.55 16.54 -4.10
CA GLY A 448 5.56 16.38 -5.15
C GLY A 448 5.62 15.04 -5.90
N GLY A 449 4.88 14.00 -5.50
CA GLY A 449 5.00 12.68 -6.12
C GLY A 449 3.86 11.71 -5.79
N VAL A 450 3.63 10.76 -6.70
CA VAL A 450 2.54 9.77 -6.63
C VAL A 450 3.03 8.51 -5.89
N GLY A 451 2.23 8.01 -4.94
CA GLY A 451 2.53 6.77 -4.20
C GLY A 451 2.11 5.51 -4.96
N VAL A 452 2.93 4.45 -4.88
CA VAL A 452 2.58 3.12 -5.40
C VAL A 452 2.75 2.08 -4.29
N VAL A 453 1.65 1.42 -3.90
CA VAL A 453 1.65 0.37 -2.87
C VAL A 453 1.16 -0.93 -3.47
N THR A 454 2.00 -1.96 -3.45
CA THR A 454 1.61 -3.34 -3.73
C THR A 454 1.70 -4.15 -2.43
N ASN A 455 0.58 -4.68 -1.96
CA ASN A 455 0.51 -5.48 -0.75
C ASN A 455 0.02 -6.90 -1.04
N SER A 456 0.83 -7.90 -0.70
CA SER A 456 0.46 -9.32 -0.64
C SER A 456 0.70 -9.93 0.75
N GLY A 457 1.32 -9.16 1.66
CA GLY A 457 1.49 -9.49 3.07
C GLY A 457 0.42 -8.85 3.96
N THR A 458 0.82 -8.40 5.15
CA THR A 458 -0.05 -7.72 6.11
C THR A 458 0.42 -6.29 6.34
N ILE A 459 -0.50 -5.32 6.24
CA ILE A 459 -0.33 -3.95 6.74
C ILE A 459 -1.40 -3.75 7.81
N SER A 460 -1.00 -3.41 9.05
CA SER A 460 -1.91 -3.40 10.18
C SER A 460 -1.77 -2.15 11.04
N ALA A 461 -2.83 -1.35 11.08
CA ALA A 461 -3.03 -0.24 12.02
C ALA A 461 -4.46 -0.33 12.59
N PRO A 462 -4.65 -1.02 13.74
CA PRO A 462 -5.99 -1.37 14.24
C PRO A 462 -6.67 -0.28 15.07
N GLY A 463 -6.07 0.91 15.16
CA GLY A 463 -6.65 2.05 15.88
C GLY A 463 -8.03 2.46 15.35
N ARG A 464 -8.80 3.18 16.19
CA ARG A 464 -10.16 3.63 15.83
C ARG A 464 -10.14 4.68 14.72
N GLU A 465 -9.10 5.49 14.68
CA GLU A 465 -8.87 6.58 13.73
C GLU A 465 -7.61 6.29 12.88
N ALA A 466 -7.24 5.01 12.78
CA ALA A 466 -6.01 4.57 12.14
C ALA A 466 -6.19 4.30 10.63
N PHE A 467 -5.16 4.63 9.87
CA PHE A 467 -5.07 4.31 8.45
C PHE A 467 -4.17 3.10 8.25
N GLY A 468 -4.65 2.09 7.53
CA GLY A 468 -3.77 1.02 7.07
C GLY A 468 -2.81 1.60 6.03
N ILE A 469 -3.36 2.31 5.06
CA ILE A 469 -2.63 3.00 3.99
C ILE A 469 -3.28 4.37 3.76
N ASP A 470 -2.50 5.43 3.80
CA ASP A 470 -2.91 6.77 3.39
C ASP A 470 -1.93 7.33 2.36
N LEU A 471 -2.40 7.67 1.15
CA LEU A 471 -1.55 8.24 0.10
C LEU A 471 -1.56 9.79 0.07
N GLY A 472 -2.37 10.46 0.89
CA GLY A 472 -2.34 11.91 1.13
C GLY A 472 -2.64 12.86 -0.06
N GLY A 473 -2.65 12.39 -1.31
CA GLY A 473 -2.88 13.22 -2.49
C GLY A 473 -2.76 12.51 -3.85
N GLY A 474 -2.91 11.18 -3.87
CA GLY A 474 -3.00 10.40 -5.10
C GLY A 474 -2.07 9.20 -5.21
N GLY A 475 -2.38 8.32 -6.17
CA GLY A 475 -1.60 7.13 -6.49
C GLY A 475 -2.40 5.85 -6.51
N THR A 476 -1.68 4.73 -6.37
CA THR A 476 -2.24 3.40 -6.61
C THR A 476 -1.99 2.46 -5.43
N VAL A 477 -3.03 1.74 -5.03
CA VAL A 477 -2.97 0.66 -4.05
C VAL A 477 -3.45 -0.62 -4.73
N VAL A 478 -2.60 -1.65 -4.77
CA VAL A 478 -2.96 -3.00 -5.22
C VAL A 478 -2.80 -3.94 -4.03
N ASN A 479 -3.92 -4.47 -3.53
CA ASN A 479 -3.96 -5.37 -2.38
C ASN A 479 -4.41 -6.78 -2.78
N SER A 480 -3.59 -7.78 -2.48
CA SER A 480 -3.93 -9.20 -2.49
C SER A 480 -3.71 -9.87 -1.12
N GLY A 481 -3.16 -9.12 -0.16
CA GLY A 481 -2.93 -9.53 1.22
C GLY A 481 -3.97 -8.94 2.17
N THR A 482 -3.55 -8.65 3.41
CA THR A 482 -4.42 -8.07 4.44
C THR A 482 -4.02 -6.62 4.74
N VAL A 483 -5.01 -5.73 4.79
CA VAL A 483 -4.89 -4.37 5.31
C VAL A 483 -5.88 -4.21 6.46
N ILE A 484 -5.38 -3.88 7.65
CA ILE A 484 -6.19 -3.51 8.82
C ILE A 484 -6.00 -2.01 9.03
N GLY A 485 -7.10 -1.26 9.07
CA GLY A 485 -7.13 0.20 9.04
C GLY A 485 -7.70 0.71 7.71
N VAL A 486 -8.05 2.00 7.65
CA VAL A 486 -8.66 2.61 6.46
C VAL A 486 -7.63 2.70 5.32
N VAL A 487 -8.05 2.45 4.09
CA VAL A 487 -7.29 2.82 2.87
C VAL A 487 -7.83 4.14 2.34
N SER A 488 -7.00 5.18 2.26
CA SER A 488 -7.40 6.53 1.85
C SER A 488 -6.39 7.23 0.94
N GLY A 489 -6.81 8.32 0.30
CA GLY A 489 -5.95 9.23 -0.48
C GLY A 489 -5.44 8.70 -1.82
N ALA A 490 -5.86 7.51 -2.25
CA ALA A 490 -5.43 6.88 -3.50
C ALA A 490 -6.39 7.17 -4.65
N ASN A 491 -5.86 7.47 -5.85
CA ASN A 491 -6.67 7.63 -7.06
C ASN A 491 -7.19 6.30 -7.60
N ALA A 492 -6.46 5.21 -7.33
CA ALA A 492 -6.91 3.88 -7.70
C ALA A 492 -6.63 2.88 -6.59
N VAL A 493 -7.66 2.19 -6.13
CA VAL A 493 -7.57 1.07 -5.18
C VAL A 493 -8.07 -0.19 -5.86
N THR A 494 -7.22 -1.21 -5.99
CA THR A 494 -7.59 -2.54 -6.47
C THR A 494 -7.40 -3.55 -5.35
N ASN A 495 -8.48 -4.02 -4.76
CA ASN A 495 -8.48 -5.14 -3.82
C ASN A 495 -8.76 -6.44 -4.60
N GLN A 496 -7.71 -7.18 -4.93
CA GLN A 496 -7.76 -8.41 -5.72
C GLN A 496 -8.45 -9.55 -4.96
N ALA A 497 -8.81 -10.61 -5.68
CA ALA A 497 -9.35 -11.82 -5.09
C ALA A 497 -8.45 -12.38 -3.98
N GLY A 498 -9.02 -12.68 -2.81
CA GLY A 498 -8.29 -13.10 -1.61
C GLY A 498 -7.75 -11.95 -0.74
N GLY A 499 -7.71 -10.72 -1.28
CA GLY A 499 -7.35 -9.52 -0.52
C GLY A 499 -8.41 -9.14 0.51
N VAL A 500 -7.95 -8.70 1.68
CA VAL A 500 -8.80 -8.24 2.79
C VAL A 500 -8.43 -6.81 3.15
N ILE A 501 -9.42 -5.92 3.20
CA ILE A 501 -9.29 -4.56 3.73
C ILE A 501 -10.33 -4.38 4.83
N SER A 502 -9.92 -4.12 6.06
CA SER A 502 -10.83 -3.96 7.19
C SER A 502 -10.46 -2.75 8.03
N GLY A 503 -11.30 -1.72 8.01
CA GLY A 503 -11.12 -0.56 8.88
C GLY A 503 -12.15 -0.48 10.00
N TYR A 504 -11.96 0.50 10.88
CA TYR A 504 -12.89 0.74 11.98
C TYR A 504 -14.16 1.44 11.47
N TYR A 505 -14.06 2.71 11.07
CA TYR A 505 -15.18 3.46 10.49
C TYR A 505 -15.37 3.20 9.00
N GLN A 506 -14.29 3.10 8.24
CA GLN A 506 -14.32 2.91 6.80
C GLN A 506 -13.34 1.83 6.38
N GLY A 507 -13.67 0.97 5.41
CA GLY A 507 -12.69 0.08 4.80
C GLY A 507 -11.83 0.84 3.79
N ILE A 508 -12.49 1.42 2.78
CA ILE A 508 -11.87 2.27 1.75
C ILE A 508 -12.56 3.63 1.75
N GLN A 509 -11.78 4.68 1.64
CA GLN A 509 -12.22 6.06 1.46
C GLN A 509 -11.64 6.63 0.16
N ALA A 510 -12.50 7.07 -0.75
CA ALA A 510 -12.15 7.77 -1.99
C ALA A 510 -12.85 9.13 -2.00
N ASN A 511 -12.10 10.22 -2.12
CA ASN A 511 -12.62 11.58 -1.92
C ASN A 511 -12.36 12.50 -3.12
N ASP A 512 -11.55 12.08 -4.08
CA ASP A 512 -11.17 12.91 -5.21
C ASP A 512 -12.00 12.55 -6.46
N THR A 513 -12.23 13.55 -7.31
CA THR A 513 -12.90 13.32 -8.59
C THR A 513 -12.02 12.46 -9.50
N GLY A 514 -12.58 11.41 -10.06
CA GLY A 514 -11.90 10.45 -10.93
C GLY A 514 -11.37 9.22 -10.21
N ASP A 515 -11.55 9.11 -8.89
CA ASP A 515 -11.08 7.94 -8.12
C ASP A 515 -11.74 6.63 -8.61
N LEU A 516 -10.94 5.58 -8.72
CA LEU A 516 -11.35 4.24 -9.14
C LEU A 516 -11.12 3.24 -8.01
N VAL A 517 -12.20 2.58 -7.57
CA VAL A 517 -12.13 1.46 -6.64
C VAL A 517 -12.58 0.19 -7.35
N VAL A 518 -11.74 -0.84 -7.38
CA VAL A 518 -12.05 -2.17 -7.87
C VAL A 518 -11.91 -3.15 -6.71
N ASN A 519 -12.99 -3.85 -6.37
CA ASN A 519 -13.00 -4.84 -5.30
C ASN A 519 -13.42 -6.22 -5.81
N ASP A 520 -12.47 -7.14 -5.88
CA ASP A 520 -12.67 -8.59 -6.08
C ASP A 520 -12.49 -9.38 -4.77
N GLY A 521 -11.94 -8.74 -3.72
CA GLY A 521 -11.69 -9.32 -2.40
C GLY A 521 -12.78 -9.01 -1.36
N SER A 522 -12.38 -8.89 -0.10
CA SER A 522 -13.27 -8.51 1.02
C SER A 522 -12.91 -7.11 1.53
N VAL A 523 -13.92 -6.25 1.64
CA VAL A 523 -13.82 -4.95 2.32
C VAL A 523 -14.81 -4.88 3.46
N SER A 524 -14.38 -4.47 4.66
CA SER A 524 -15.26 -4.39 5.82
C SER A 524 -15.02 -3.15 6.69
N ALA A 525 -16.09 -2.69 7.34
CA ALA A 525 -16.04 -1.75 8.46
C ALA A 525 -16.83 -2.27 9.66
N SER A 526 -16.35 -1.96 10.88
CA SER A 526 -16.83 -2.58 12.13
C SER A 526 -17.47 -1.60 13.12
N ALA A 527 -17.24 -0.30 12.98
CA ALA A 527 -17.82 0.73 13.84
C ALA A 527 -19.33 0.87 13.61
N SER A 528 -20.06 1.27 14.67
CA SER A 528 -21.44 1.77 14.51
C SER A 528 -21.43 3.00 13.60
N GLY A 529 -22.31 3.04 12.61
CA GLY A 529 -22.30 4.05 11.55
C GLY A 529 -21.17 3.87 10.54
N GLY A 530 -20.43 2.76 10.61
CA GLY A 530 -19.34 2.47 9.69
C GLY A 530 -19.81 2.16 8.27
N THR A 531 -18.88 2.30 7.33
CA THR A 531 -19.11 2.10 5.90
C THR A 531 -18.03 1.21 5.29
N GLY A 532 -18.39 0.18 4.53
CA GLY A 532 -17.38 -0.66 3.86
C GLY A 532 -16.53 0.17 2.88
N ILE A 533 -17.17 0.78 1.89
CA ILE A 533 -16.53 1.69 0.93
C ILE A 533 -17.29 3.02 0.88
N TYR A 534 -16.56 4.12 1.10
CA TYR A 534 -17.08 5.48 1.05
C TYR A 534 -16.46 6.21 -0.16
N ILE A 535 -17.29 6.65 -1.10
CA ILE A 535 -16.88 7.48 -2.24
C ILE A 535 -17.55 8.84 -2.15
N ASN A 536 -16.75 9.89 -2.11
CA ASN A 536 -17.19 11.27 -2.03
C ASN A 536 -16.71 12.03 -3.28
N GLY A 537 -17.63 12.31 -4.21
CA GLY A 537 -17.33 12.99 -5.47
C GLY A 537 -17.43 12.04 -6.68
N LEU A 538 -17.11 12.59 -7.86
CA LEU A 538 -17.24 11.91 -9.16
C LEU A 538 -16.25 10.72 -9.31
N GLY A 539 -16.52 9.59 -8.68
CA GLY A 539 -15.70 8.38 -8.72
C GLY A 539 -16.37 7.17 -9.38
N THR A 540 -15.65 6.07 -9.51
CA THR A 540 -16.15 4.77 -10.00
C THR A 540 -15.83 3.65 -9.01
N LEU A 541 -16.84 2.89 -8.60
CA LEU A 541 -16.70 1.64 -7.85
C LEU A 541 -17.12 0.44 -8.71
N ILE A 542 -16.27 -0.57 -8.80
CA ILE A 542 -16.59 -1.87 -9.39
C ILE A 542 -16.41 -2.93 -8.30
N ASN A 543 -17.49 -3.64 -7.97
CA ASN A 543 -17.47 -4.72 -6.99
C ASN A 543 -17.80 -6.06 -7.64
N GLN A 544 -16.90 -7.02 -7.48
CA GLN A 544 -17.08 -8.45 -7.73
C GLN A 544 -16.89 -9.29 -6.46
N GLY A 545 -16.33 -8.69 -5.42
CA GLY A 545 -16.07 -9.31 -4.12
C GLY A 545 -17.15 -9.02 -3.09
N THR A 546 -16.77 -9.03 -1.82
CA THR A 546 -17.67 -8.78 -0.68
C THR A 546 -17.37 -7.42 -0.04
N ILE A 547 -18.40 -6.61 0.18
CA ILE A 547 -18.33 -5.35 0.92
C ILE A 547 -19.30 -5.43 2.08
N THR A 548 -18.82 -5.21 3.31
CA THR A 548 -19.62 -5.32 4.52
C THR A 548 -19.48 -4.13 5.47
N ALA A 549 -20.59 -3.74 6.09
CA ALA A 549 -20.59 -2.89 7.28
C ALA A 549 -21.34 -3.61 8.39
N THR A 550 -20.62 -4.05 9.42
CA THR A 550 -21.17 -4.91 10.48
C THR A 550 -21.67 -4.13 11.70
N GLY A 551 -21.33 -2.85 11.81
CA GLY A 551 -21.74 -2.02 12.92
C GLY A 551 -23.23 -1.61 12.86
N ALA A 552 -23.77 -1.24 14.01
CA ALA A 552 -25.16 -0.78 14.11
C ALA A 552 -25.36 0.58 13.40
N ALA A 553 -26.58 0.84 12.92
CA ALA A 553 -26.95 2.14 12.36
C ALA A 553 -26.78 3.26 13.40
N VAL A 554 -26.33 4.43 12.94
CA VAL A 554 -26.36 5.67 13.74
C VAL A 554 -27.37 6.63 13.10
N PRO A 555 -28.43 7.06 13.82
CA PRO A 555 -29.41 7.99 13.28
C PRO A 555 -28.76 9.29 12.77
N GLY A 556 -29.12 9.70 11.56
CA GLY A 556 -28.61 10.94 10.94
C GLY A 556 -27.22 10.84 10.32
N GLN A 557 -26.57 9.68 10.33
CA GLN A 557 -25.31 9.46 9.61
C GLN A 557 -25.51 8.51 8.42
N ALA A 558 -25.00 8.90 7.25
CA ALA A 558 -24.94 8.03 6.09
C ALA A 558 -23.99 6.86 6.40
N SER A 559 -24.54 5.64 6.47
CA SER A 559 -23.79 4.43 6.81
C SER A 559 -24.37 3.24 6.04
N GLY A 560 -23.52 2.28 5.68
CA GLY A 560 -23.93 1.13 4.89
C GLY A 560 -22.77 0.31 4.34
N GLY A 561 -23.05 -0.74 3.57
CA GLY A 561 -21.99 -1.46 2.87
C GLY A 561 -21.19 -0.51 1.98
N VAL A 562 -21.91 0.27 1.16
CA VAL A 562 -21.34 1.31 0.30
C VAL A 562 -22.05 2.64 0.56
N VAL A 563 -21.31 3.75 0.55
CA VAL A 563 -21.86 5.11 0.53
C VAL A 563 -21.26 5.86 -0.64
N LEU A 564 -22.10 6.54 -1.42
CA LEU A 564 -21.73 7.24 -2.64
C LEU A 564 -22.27 8.68 -2.63
N SER A 565 -21.45 9.63 -3.06
CA SER A 565 -21.85 10.99 -3.46
C SER A 565 -21.41 11.20 -4.90
N ASP A 566 -22.33 11.31 -5.86
CA ASP A 566 -22.04 11.56 -7.29
C ASP A 566 -21.14 10.53 -8.00
N ALA A 567 -21.07 9.29 -7.51
CA ALA A 567 -20.23 8.24 -8.08
C ALA A 567 -21.02 7.20 -8.88
N THR A 568 -20.36 6.55 -9.85
CA THR A 568 -20.91 5.37 -10.52
C THR A 568 -20.52 4.11 -9.76
N PHE A 569 -21.48 3.26 -9.41
CA PHE A 569 -21.24 1.99 -8.75
C PHE A 569 -21.76 0.82 -9.58
N THR A 570 -20.88 -0.10 -9.95
CA THR A 570 -21.22 -1.38 -10.57
C THR A 570 -21.00 -2.53 -9.58
N ASN A 571 -22.06 -3.17 -9.14
CA ASN A 571 -22.01 -4.45 -8.43
C ASN A 571 -22.24 -5.59 -9.42
N ALA A 572 -21.17 -6.22 -9.87
CA ALA A 572 -21.27 -7.28 -10.87
C ALA A 572 -21.76 -8.62 -10.23
N ALA A 573 -22.02 -9.63 -11.07
CA ALA A 573 -22.84 -10.80 -10.67
C ALA A 573 -22.30 -11.60 -9.45
N GLY A 574 -20.98 -11.60 -9.23
CA GLY A 574 -20.36 -12.23 -8.05
C GLY A 574 -20.34 -11.34 -6.80
N GLY A 575 -20.61 -10.05 -6.97
CA GLY A 575 -20.50 -9.03 -5.95
C GLY A 575 -21.59 -9.12 -4.88
N VAL A 576 -21.18 -9.03 -3.62
CA VAL A 576 -22.06 -8.99 -2.46
C VAL A 576 -21.81 -7.71 -1.66
N VAL A 577 -22.86 -6.92 -1.45
CA VAL A 577 -22.83 -5.75 -0.55
C VAL A 577 -23.82 -5.99 0.59
N SER A 578 -23.37 -5.81 1.83
CA SER A 578 -24.24 -5.93 3.01
C SER A 578 -23.91 -4.86 4.05
N GLY A 579 -24.91 -4.15 4.53
CA GLY A 579 -24.77 -3.20 5.65
C GLY A 579 -26.11 -2.92 6.29
N ASN A 580 -26.17 -2.04 7.29
CA ASN A 580 -27.48 -1.59 7.78
C ASN A 580 -28.34 -1.03 6.64
N THR A 581 -27.73 -0.15 5.85
CA THR A 581 -28.13 0.10 4.47
C THR A 581 -27.17 -0.65 3.57
N GLY A 582 -27.64 -1.36 2.53
CA GLY A 582 -26.72 -1.98 1.57
C GLY A 582 -25.88 -0.92 0.85
N VAL A 583 -26.54 -0.03 0.11
CA VAL A 583 -25.93 1.14 -0.56
C VAL A 583 -26.67 2.42 -0.19
N SER A 584 -25.95 3.43 0.25
CA SER A 584 -26.48 4.77 0.53
C SER A 584 -25.92 5.77 -0.48
N ALA A 585 -26.67 6.07 -1.53
CA ALA A 585 -26.40 7.13 -2.48
C ALA A 585 -27.00 8.46 -1.98
N THR A 586 -26.60 8.88 -0.78
CA THR A 586 -27.05 10.12 -0.15
C THR A 586 -26.06 11.22 -0.50
N GLY A 587 -26.35 12.05 -1.51
CA GLY A 587 -25.54 13.23 -1.81
C GLY A 587 -25.38 14.08 -0.55
N ASN A 588 -24.17 14.09 0.02
CA ASN A 588 -23.80 14.86 1.21
C ASN A 588 -22.85 16.00 0.84
N ASP A 589 -23.03 16.61 -0.32
CA ASP A 589 -22.31 17.82 -0.64
C ASP A 589 -23.09 19.04 -0.12
N LEU A 590 -22.35 20.02 0.38
CA LEU A 590 -22.89 21.35 0.71
C LEU A 590 -23.44 22.10 -0.54
N PHE A 591 -23.38 21.48 -1.73
CA PHE A 591 -23.64 22.10 -3.03
C PHE A 591 -24.88 21.56 -3.77
N GLY A 592 -25.49 20.47 -3.31
CA GLY A 592 -26.85 20.09 -3.66
C GLY A 592 -26.97 19.00 -4.71
N ASN A 593 -27.62 17.91 -4.30
CA ASN A 593 -28.49 17.00 -5.07
C ASN A 593 -28.02 16.61 -6.48
N VAL A 594 -27.02 15.75 -6.57
CA VAL A 594 -26.95 14.76 -7.66
C VAL A 594 -26.86 13.37 -7.02
N ALA A 595 -27.49 12.37 -7.63
CA ALA A 595 -27.42 10.99 -7.15
C ALA A 595 -26.64 10.17 -8.18
N GLY A 596 -25.77 9.29 -7.68
CA GLY A 596 -24.94 8.44 -8.53
C GLY A 596 -25.74 7.36 -9.27
N THR A 597 -25.14 6.80 -10.32
CA THR A 597 -25.68 5.64 -11.05
C THR A 597 -25.29 4.36 -10.32
N ILE A 598 -26.27 3.52 -9.99
CA ILE A 598 -26.05 2.19 -9.43
C ILE A 598 -26.41 1.15 -10.48
N ILE A 599 -25.46 0.31 -10.87
CA ILE A 599 -25.65 -0.84 -11.76
C ILE A 599 -25.49 -2.10 -10.90
N ASN A 600 -26.51 -2.95 -10.85
CA ASN A 600 -26.46 -4.17 -10.04
C ASN A 600 -26.81 -5.42 -10.85
N ALA A 601 -25.89 -6.38 -10.85
CA ALA A 601 -26.07 -7.77 -11.27
C ALA A 601 -25.91 -8.76 -10.10
N GLY A 602 -25.33 -8.32 -8.98
CA GLY A 602 -25.05 -9.13 -7.80
C GLY A 602 -26.07 -8.96 -6.66
N THR A 603 -25.65 -9.23 -5.42
CA THR A 603 -26.48 -9.09 -4.22
C THR A 603 -26.22 -7.78 -3.49
N ILE A 604 -27.27 -7.01 -3.21
CA ILE A 604 -27.25 -5.85 -2.31
C ILE A 604 -28.26 -6.07 -1.18
N ALA A 605 -27.77 -6.07 0.06
CA ALA A 605 -28.54 -6.49 1.22
C ALA A 605 -28.49 -5.50 2.39
N SER A 606 -29.61 -5.36 3.07
CA SER A 606 -29.68 -4.85 4.43
C SER A 606 -29.46 -5.97 5.43
N THR A 607 -28.70 -5.71 6.49
CA THR A 607 -28.55 -6.61 7.63
C THR A 607 -29.85 -6.75 8.44
N ALA A 608 -30.82 -5.85 8.28
CA ALA A 608 -32.17 -5.99 8.83
C ALA A 608 -33.10 -6.86 7.95
N GLY A 609 -32.58 -7.49 6.91
CA GLY A 609 -33.32 -8.36 6.01
C GLY A 609 -34.32 -7.58 5.15
N THR A 610 -35.46 -8.20 4.84
CA THR A 610 -36.51 -7.60 3.98
C THR A 610 -37.18 -6.36 4.57
N ALA A 611 -37.05 -6.13 5.88
CA ALA A 611 -37.58 -4.96 6.57
C ALA A 611 -36.61 -3.76 6.57
N GLY A 612 -35.35 -3.96 6.18
CA GLY A 612 -34.35 -2.91 6.09
C GLY A 612 -34.25 -2.28 4.70
N ILE A 613 -33.26 -1.42 4.50
CA ILE A 613 -33.04 -0.69 3.25
C ILE A 613 -31.83 -1.29 2.51
N ALA A 614 -32.06 -1.92 1.36
CA ALA A 614 -31.01 -2.38 0.47
C ALA A 614 -30.31 -1.21 -0.23
N ILE A 615 -31.07 -0.23 -0.73
CA ILE A 615 -30.53 0.97 -1.41
C ILE A 615 -31.31 2.21 -0.97
N SER A 616 -30.62 3.33 -0.72
CA SER A 616 -31.21 4.65 -0.45
C SER A 616 -30.60 5.72 -1.36
N PHE A 617 -31.40 6.41 -2.17
CA PHE A 617 -30.94 7.47 -3.10
C PHE A 617 -30.96 8.91 -2.52
N GLY A 618 -31.26 9.08 -1.23
CA GLY A 618 -31.29 10.40 -0.61
C GLY A 618 -32.29 11.37 -1.28
N ALA A 619 -31.95 12.66 -1.34
CA ALA A 619 -32.80 13.74 -1.85
C ALA A 619 -32.55 14.12 -3.32
N GLY A 620 -31.62 13.43 -4.01
CA GLY A 620 -31.32 13.60 -5.43
C GLY A 620 -31.97 12.51 -6.29
N ALA A 621 -32.15 12.79 -7.58
CA ALA A 621 -32.69 11.82 -8.54
C ALA A 621 -31.60 10.87 -9.03
N GLY A 622 -31.66 9.60 -8.62
CA GLY A 622 -30.66 8.59 -8.98
C GLY A 622 -31.15 7.64 -10.07
N ASP A 623 -30.18 7.05 -10.77
CA ASP A 623 -30.41 6.02 -11.77
C ASP A 623 -30.01 4.64 -11.21
N LEU A 624 -30.95 3.70 -11.23
CA LEU A 624 -30.73 2.31 -10.86
C LEU A 624 -30.86 1.42 -12.09
N VAL A 625 -29.74 0.93 -12.59
CA VAL A 625 -29.68 -0.10 -13.64
C VAL A 625 -29.64 -1.48 -12.98
N ILE A 626 -30.52 -2.36 -13.42
CA ILE A 626 -30.68 -3.70 -12.86
C ILE A 626 -30.43 -4.69 -13.98
N ASP A 627 -29.39 -5.51 -13.81
CA ASP A 627 -29.04 -6.60 -14.71
C ASP A 627 -29.73 -7.91 -14.29
N PRO A 628 -30.07 -8.81 -15.22
CA PRO A 628 -30.64 -10.11 -14.87
C PRO A 628 -29.73 -10.90 -13.92
N GLY A 629 -30.27 -11.28 -12.77
CA GLY A 629 -29.53 -11.95 -11.69
C GLY A 629 -29.35 -11.09 -10.44
N ALA A 630 -29.62 -9.78 -10.52
CA ALA A 630 -29.63 -8.88 -9.38
C ALA A 630 -30.52 -9.39 -8.22
N VAL A 631 -29.99 -9.35 -7.00
CA VAL A 631 -30.72 -9.69 -5.78
C VAL A 631 -30.73 -8.50 -4.82
N PHE A 632 -31.91 -8.14 -4.33
CA PHE A 632 -32.08 -7.14 -3.27
C PHE A 632 -32.69 -7.80 -2.04
N ILE A 633 -32.03 -7.64 -0.88
CA ILE A 633 -32.57 -8.07 0.41
C ILE A 633 -32.84 -6.83 1.24
N GLY A 634 -34.07 -6.35 1.21
CA GLY A 634 -34.49 -5.07 1.77
C GLY A 634 -35.11 -4.17 0.71
N GLN A 635 -35.64 -3.03 1.16
CA GLN A 635 -36.29 -2.04 0.33
C GLN A 635 -35.25 -1.24 -0.47
N VAL A 636 -35.58 -0.91 -1.72
CA VAL A 636 -34.92 0.16 -2.46
C VAL A 636 -35.77 1.42 -2.23
N ALA A 637 -35.15 2.52 -1.80
CA ALA A 637 -35.82 3.73 -1.33
C ALA A 637 -35.25 5.00 -1.99
N SER A 638 -36.11 5.98 -2.27
CA SER A 638 -35.72 7.30 -2.78
C SER A 638 -36.66 8.41 -2.27
N ASN A 639 -36.12 9.56 -1.87
CA ASN A 639 -36.90 10.74 -1.45
C ASN A 639 -37.07 11.79 -2.56
N ALA A 640 -36.48 11.57 -3.74
CA ALA A 640 -36.69 12.33 -4.96
C ALA A 640 -37.03 11.38 -6.11
N GLY A 641 -37.68 11.87 -7.18
CA GLY A 641 -37.93 11.04 -8.38
C GLY A 641 -36.62 10.51 -8.97
N GLY A 642 -36.64 9.40 -9.70
CA GLY A 642 -35.45 8.76 -10.30
C GLY A 642 -35.85 7.77 -11.39
N THR A 643 -34.88 7.13 -12.05
CA THR A 643 -35.14 6.12 -13.07
C THR A 643 -34.69 4.74 -12.61
N ILE A 644 -35.53 3.72 -12.84
CA ILE A 644 -35.09 2.33 -12.82
C ILE A 644 -34.95 1.88 -14.27
N GLU A 645 -33.77 1.42 -14.65
CA GLU A 645 -33.50 0.82 -15.95
C GLU A 645 -33.35 -0.70 -15.78
N LEU A 646 -34.17 -1.47 -16.49
CA LEU A 646 -34.12 -2.92 -16.54
C LEU A 646 -33.32 -3.32 -17.78
N ALA A 647 -32.05 -3.68 -17.57
CA ALA A 647 -31.09 -3.88 -18.65
C ALA A 647 -31.39 -5.15 -19.48
N SER A 648 -30.93 -5.15 -20.73
CA SER A 648 -31.06 -6.31 -21.63
C SER A 648 -29.99 -7.37 -21.36
N ALA A 649 -30.38 -8.65 -21.31
CA ALA A 649 -29.45 -9.77 -21.29
C ALA A 649 -30.01 -11.03 -21.98
N ALA A 650 -29.17 -12.07 -22.11
CA ALA A 650 -29.52 -13.33 -22.76
C ALA A 650 -30.62 -14.12 -22.03
N SER A 651 -30.73 -13.95 -20.70
CA SER A 651 -31.73 -14.58 -19.85
C SER A 651 -32.72 -13.54 -19.35
N ALA A 652 -33.98 -13.95 -19.17
CA ALA A 652 -34.98 -13.07 -18.57
C ALA A 652 -34.62 -12.73 -17.12
N GLY A 653 -34.72 -11.46 -16.75
CA GLY A 653 -34.53 -10.98 -15.39
C GLY A 653 -35.80 -11.13 -14.54
N THR A 654 -35.61 -11.19 -13.23
CA THR A 654 -36.71 -11.12 -12.27
C THR A 654 -36.39 -10.06 -11.23
N ILE A 655 -37.36 -9.24 -10.86
CA ILE A 655 -37.21 -8.21 -9.85
C ILE A 655 -38.33 -8.32 -8.83
N GLY A 656 -38.01 -8.27 -7.54
CA GLY A 656 -39.01 -8.34 -6.46
C GLY A 656 -38.50 -7.68 -5.19
N GLY A 657 -39.41 -7.27 -4.30
CA GLY A 657 -39.07 -6.61 -3.03
C GLY A 657 -38.77 -5.10 -3.13
N ILE A 658 -38.84 -4.52 -4.32
CA ILE A 658 -38.78 -3.07 -4.56
C ILE A 658 -40.14 -2.47 -4.21
N GLY A 659 -40.19 -1.49 -3.30
CA GLY A 659 -41.41 -0.71 -3.00
C GLY A 659 -42.37 -1.23 -1.91
N ALA A 660 -42.01 -2.23 -1.10
CA ALA A 660 -42.88 -2.72 0.00
C ALA A 660 -42.93 -1.73 1.19
N GLY A 661 -43.53 -0.55 1.01
CA GLY A 661 -43.78 0.48 2.03
C GLY A 661 -43.30 1.87 1.61
N GLU A 662 -44.22 2.77 1.24
CA GLU A 662 -44.16 4.26 1.17
C GLU A 662 -42.85 5.01 0.77
N GLN A 663 -41.82 4.36 0.21
CA GLN A 663 -40.49 4.95 0.02
C GLN A 663 -39.95 4.93 -1.41
N PHE A 664 -40.81 4.75 -2.41
CA PHE A 664 -40.50 5.17 -3.77
C PHE A 664 -41.49 6.24 -4.22
N ALA A 665 -40.95 7.42 -4.50
CA ALA A 665 -41.61 8.39 -5.36
C ALA A 665 -41.10 8.23 -6.81
N LEU A 666 -41.14 7.03 -7.40
CA LEU A 666 -40.64 6.83 -8.78
C LEU A 666 -41.69 7.14 -9.82
N PRO A 667 -41.38 8.05 -10.77
CA PRO A 667 -42.24 8.25 -11.91
C PRO A 667 -41.83 7.41 -13.13
N VAL A 668 -40.68 6.72 -13.25
CA VAL A 668 -40.31 6.03 -14.52
C VAL A 668 -39.50 4.73 -14.31
N ILE A 669 -40.05 3.58 -14.75
CA ILE A 669 -39.32 2.33 -15.01
C ILE A 669 -39.07 2.22 -16.52
N ASN A 670 -37.82 2.11 -16.98
CA ASN A 670 -37.45 1.87 -18.38
C ASN A 670 -37.00 0.42 -18.55
N GLU A 671 -37.52 -0.28 -19.56
CA GLU A 671 -36.98 -1.57 -19.99
C GLU A 671 -36.15 -1.39 -21.26
N ASP A 672 -34.91 -1.87 -21.28
CA ASP A 672 -34.00 -1.77 -22.42
C ASP A 672 -34.56 -2.48 -23.67
N ALA A 673 -34.19 -1.98 -24.85
CA ALA A 673 -34.58 -2.62 -26.11
C ALA A 673 -34.13 -4.09 -26.16
N GLY A 674 -35.09 -5.00 -26.33
CA GLY A 674 -34.84 -6.45 -26.37
C GLY A 674 -34.68 -7.15 -25.02
N ALA A 675 -34.81 -6.45 -23.88
CA ALA A 675 -34.78 -7.06 -22.56
C ALA A 675 -36.05 -7.91 -22.29
N ARG A 676 -36.00 -8.77 -21.26
CA ARG A 676 -37.14 -9.59 -20.82
C ARG A 676 -37.17 -9.64 -19.31
N TRP A 677 -38.22 -9.15 -18.66
CA TRP A 677 -38.28 -9.01 -17.21
C TRP A 677 -39.61 -9.49 -16.60
N THR A 678 -39.53 -10.09 -15.40
CA THR A 678 -40.70 -10.40 -14.57
C THR A 678 -40.66 -9.60 -13.26
N ILE A 679 -41.69 -8.80 -12.98
CA ILE A 679 -41.88 -8.12 -11.70
C ILE A 679 -42.68 -9.03 -10.75
N ASN A 680 -42.06 -9.33 -9.61
CA ASN A 680 -42.59 -10.17 -8.55
C ASN A 680 -42.87 -9.32 -7.30
N GLY A 681 -44.09 -8.76 -7.20
CA GLY A 681 -44.52 -7.91 -6.09
C GLY A 681 -45.63 -6.94 -6.51
N PRO A 682 -46.25 -6.22 -5.56
CA PRO A 682 -47.20 -5.15 -5.90
C PRO A 682 -46.46 -3.94 -6.50
N VAL A 683 -46.99 -3.39 -7.60
CA VAL A 683 -46.63 -2.07 -8.15
C VAL A 683 -47.55 -1.04 -7.49
N SER A 684 -47.01 0.05 -6.95
CA SER A 684 -47.83 1.06 -6.25
C SER A 684 -48.42 2.09 -7.22
N GLY A 685 -49.54 2.71 -6.86
CA GLY A 685 -50.44 3.39 -7.81
C GLY A 685 -50.00 4.74 -8.40
N ASN A 686 -48.74 5.16 -8.22
CA ASN A 686 -48.22 6.44 -8.71
C ASN A 686 -47.00 6.30 -9.65
N GLU A 687 -46.73 5.10 -10.18
CA GLU A 687 -45.54 4.79 -10.99
C GLU A 687 -45.85 4.84 -12.50
N THR A 688 -44.98 5.47 -13.33
CA THR A 688 -45.04 5.32 -14.81
C THR A 688 -44.06 4.24 -15.24
N ILE A 689 -44.48 3.34 -16.13
CA ILE A 689 -43.66 2.27 -16.70
C ILE A 689 -43.54 2.49 -18.21
N THR A 690 -42.30 2.63 -18.68
CA THR A 690 -41.91 2.80 -20.08
C THR A 690 -41.24 1.52 -20.59
N ILE A 691 -41.80 0.89 -21.61
CA ILE A 691 -41.25 -0.35 -22.20
C ILE A 691 -40.51 -0.01 -23.49
N GLY A 692 -39.23 -0.39 -23.58
CA GLY A 692 -38.40 -0.20 -24.77
C GLY A 692 -38.80 -1.10 -25.95
N ASN A 693 -38.32 -0.75 -27.14
CA ASN A 693 -38.65 -1.48 -28.38
C ASN A 693 -38.13 -2.93 -28.33
N GLY A 694 -39.04 -3.91 -28.48
CA GLY A 694 -38.72 -5.34 -28.44
C GLY A 694 -38.57 -5.95 -27.04
N ALA A 695 -38.86 -5.18 -25.98
CA ALA A 695 -38.77 -5.65 -24.60
C ALA A 695 -40.04 -6.42 -24.14
N THR A 696 -39.99 -7.16 -23.03
CA THR A 696 -41.13 -7.95 -22.53
C THR A 696 -41.22 -7.91 -21.01
N LEU A 697 -42.24 -7.23 -20.48
CA LEU A 697 -42.53 -7.14 -19.05
C LEU A 697 -43.70 -8.04 -18.62
N ALA A 698 -43.49 -8.91 -17.63
CA ALA A 698 -44.50 -9.80 -17.06
C ALA A 698 -44.70 -9.56 -15.55
N PHE A 699 -45.91 -9.76 -15.02
CA PHE A 699 -46.21 -9.66 -13.59
C PHE A 699 -46.56 -11.04 -13.00
N ALA A 700 -45.86 -11.46 -11.95
CA ALA A 700 -46.01 -12.80 -11.38
C ALA A 700 -47.20 -12.97 -10.42
N ASN A 701 -47.77 -11.87 -9.89
CA ASN A 701 -48.83 -11.89 -8.85
C ASN A 701 -50.01 -10.93 -9.16
N SER A 702 -51.12 -11.10 -8.45
CA SER A 702 -52.31 -10.25 -8.57
C SER A 702 -51.99 -8.80 -8.15
N VAL A 703 -52.13 -7.84 -9.07
CA VAL A 703 -52.05 -6.40 -8.77
C VAL A 703 -53.07 -6.07 -7.68
N THR A 704 -52.61 -5.54 -6.54
CA THR A 704 -53.47 -5.25 -5.38
C THR A 704 -54.36 -4.03 -5.64
N SER A 705 -55.58 -4.07 -5.09
CA SER A 705 -56.61 -3.03 -5.16
C SER A 705 -56.06 -1.63 -4.86
N GLY A 706 -56.10 -0.73 -5.84
CA GLY A 706 -55.70 0.68 -5.71
C GLY A 706 -54.44 1.08 -6.48
N ALA A 707 -53.77 0.16 -7.17
CA ALA A 707 -52.72 0.50 -8.13
C ALA A 707 -53.36 0.98 -9.45
N THR A 708 -53.23 2.28 -9.75
CA THR A 708 -53.53 2.84 -11.06
C THR A 708 -52.28 2.73 -11.92
N ILE A 709 -52.35 2.03 -13.06
CA ILE A 709 -51.36 2.20 -14.13
C ILE A 709 -51.79 3.46 -14.88
N ASP A 710 -51.23 4.61 -14.52
CA ASP A 710 -51.60 5.89 -15.10
C ASP A 710 -50.89 6.10 -16.45
N PHE A 711 -51.67 6.16 -17.53
CA PHE A 711 -51.21 6.43 -18.90
C PHE A 711 -51.24 7.94 -19.25
N SER A 712 -51.38 8.83 -18.26
CA SER A 712 -51.59 10.26 -18.50
C SER A 712 -50.30 11.01 -18.87
N GLY A 713 -50.01 11.09 -20.17
CA GLY A 713 -48.90 11.91 -20.65
C GLY A 713 -48.41 11.64 -22.08
N HIS A 714 -49.32 11.44 -23.04
CA HIS A 714 -49.05 11.11 -24.44
C HIS A 714 -48.52 9.67 -24.70
N SER A 715 -49.31 8.89 -25.45
CA SER A 715 -48.94 7.71 -26.25
C SER A 715 -48.05 6.65 -25.59
N ALA A 716 -48.42 6.12 -24.43
CA ALA A 716 -47.89 4.84 -23.98
C ALA A 716 -48.48 3.70 -24.84
N VAL A 717 -47.62 2.88 -25.43
CA VAL A 717 -47.98 1.74 -26.29
C VAL A 717 -47.64 0.45 -25.56
N ILE A 718 -48.61 -0.42 -25.25
CA ILE A 718 -48.31 -1.84 -25.08
C ILE A 718 -48.06 -2.38 -26.49
N GLY A 719 -46.81 -2.33 -26.93
CA GLY A 719 -46.43 -2.75 -28.27
C GLY A 719 -46.42 -4.27 -28.38
N LEU A 720 -47.46 -4.87 -28.95
CA LEU A 720 -47.38 -6.24 -29.48
C LEU A 720 -46.63 -6.21 -30.82
N THR A 721 -45.32 -5.93 -30.79
CA THR A 721 -44.49 -5.88 -32.01
C THR A 721 -43.99 -7.27 -32.41
N ASN A 722 -44.82 -7.94 -33.20
CA ASN A 722 -44.57 -8.87 -34.31
C ASN A 722 -43.19 -9.59 -34.44
N ASP A 723 -43.14 -10.87 -34.06
CA ASP A 723 -42.77 -12.00 -34.93
C ASP A 723 -43.08 -13.34 -34.21
N ALA A 724 -44.00 -14.13 -34.79
CA ALA A 724 -44.49 -15.44 -34.33
C ALA A 724 -45.18 -15.51 -32.94
N TYR A 725 -46.43 -15.03 -32.89
CA TYR A 725 -47.43 -15.26 -31.83
C TYR A 725 -47.60 -16.75 -31.47
N GLN A 726 -47.66 -17.10 -30.17
CA GLN A 726 -48.03 -18.44 -29.69
C GLN A 726 -49.36 -18.43 -28.93
N SER A 727 -50.10 -19.55 -29.02
CA SER A 727 -51.32 -19.78 -28.26
C SER A 727 -51.00 -19.86 -26.75
N GLY A 728 -51.14 -18.75 -26.01
CA GLY A 728 -50.93 -18.73 -24.56
C GLY A 728 -50.64 -17.37 -23.93
N ASP A 729 -50.49 -16.30 -24.71
CA ASP A 729 -50.15 -14.98 -24.17
C ASP A 729 -51.39 -14.27 -23.54
N HIS A 730 -51.21 -13.64 -22.37
CA HIS A 730 -52.31 -13.05 -21.57
C HIS A 730 -51.95 -11.69 -20.95
N VAL A 731 -52.91 -10.75 -20.94
CA VAL A 731 -52.87 -9.48 -20.18
C VAL A 731 -54.13 -9.40 -19.32
N ALA A 732 -54.01 -9.10 -18.02
CA ALA A 732 -55.14 -9.00 -17.08
C ALA A 732 -55.16 -7.65 -16.37
N ILE A 733 -56.33 -7.01 -16.30
CA ILE A 733 -56.56 -5.72 -15.64
C ILE A 733 -57.65 -5.91 -14.58
N ASN A 734 -57.35 -5.57 -13.31
CA ASN A 734 -58.31 -5.62 -12.22
C ASN A 734 -58.84 -4.21 -11.88
N SER A 735 -60.16 -4.12 -11.74
CA SER A 735 -61.03 -2.94 -11.61
C SER A 735 -60.51 -1.68 -10.90
N LEU A 736 -60.88 -0.50 -11.42
CA LEU A 736 -61.08 0.73 -10.65
C LEU A 736 -62.55 1.20 -10.71
N PRO A 737 -63.05 1.93 -9.69
CA PRO A 737 -64.40 2.44 -9.66
C PRO A 737 -64.42 3.89 -10.17
N PHE A 738 -65.22 4.12 -11.21
CA PHE A 738 -65.66 5.42 -11.76
C PHE A 738 -64.82 6.00 -12.91
N GLU A 739 -65.57 6.25 -14.00
CA GLU A 739 -65.22 6.68 -15.38
C GLU A 739 -64.72 5.58 -16.33
N PRO A 740 -65.14 5.58 -17.63
CA PRO A 740 -64.75 4.56 -18.59
C PRO A 740 -63.32 4.76 -19.10
N ASP A 741 -62.46 3.76 -18.88
CA ASP A 741 -61.11 3.69 -19.48
C ASP A 741 -61.19 3.35 -20.98
N ILE A 742 -60.24 3.80 -21.78
CA ILE A 742 -60.13 3.48 -23.21
C ILE A 742 -58.86 2.66 -23.49
N LEU A 743 -58.99 1.47 -24.10
CA LEU A 743 -57.88 0.67 -24.65
C LEU A 743 -57.71 0.95 -26.15
N ASP A 744 -56.63 1.61 -26.53
CA ASP A 744 -56.29 1.87 -27.93
C ASP A 744 -55.36 0.80 -28.51
N VAL A 745 -55.71 0.30 -29.70
CA VAL A 745 -54.87 -0.54 -30.56
C VAL A 745 -54.34 0.34 -31.68
N ILE A 746 -53.02 0.40 -31.83
CA ILE A 746 -52.32 1.34 -32.73
C ILE A 746 -51.43 0.55 -33.68
N ASN A 747 -51.23 1.05 -34.90
CA ASN A 747 -50.25 0.45 -35.82
C ASN A 747 -48.84 0.99 -35.55
N ALA A 748 -47.83 0.34 -36.16
CA ALA A 748 -46.43 0.74 -36.06
C ALA A 748 -46.12 2.17 -36.60
N GLY A 749 -47.08 2.80 -37.30
CA GLY A 749 -47.00 4.19 -37.78
C GLY A 749 -47.72 5.20 -36.88
N GLY A 750 -48.17 4.80 -35.69
CA GLY A 750 -48.86 5.68 -34.73
C GLY A 750 -50.32 5.98 -35.04
N ALA A 751 -50.94 5.30 -36.02
CA ALA A 751 -52.35 5.48 -36.32
C ALA A 751 -53.22 4.51 -35.48
N THR A 752 -54.17 5.05 -34.72
CA THR A 752 -55.15 4.25 -33.96
C THR A 752 -55.95 3.36 -34.91
N LEU A 753 -55.78 2.05 -34.76
CA LEU A 753 -56.49 0.99 -35.47
C LEU A 753 -57.84 0.67 -34.80
N ALA A 754 -57.94 0.76 -33.47
CA ALA A 754 -59.18 0.60 -32.72
C ALA A 754 -59.07 1.28 -31.33
N SER A 755 -60.20 1.66 -30.73
CA SER A 755 -60.32 2.18 -29.36
C SER A 755 -61.47 1.47 -28.66
N PHE A 756 -61.24 0.89 -27.49
CA PHE A 756 -62.25 0.17 -26.72
C PHE A 756 -62.56 0.90 -25.44
N VAL A 757 -63.81 1.33 -25.27
CA VAL A 757 -64.31 1.81 -23.99
C VAL A 757 -64.49 0.60 -23.08
N LEU A 758 -63.62 0.46 -22.08
CA LEU A 758 -63.67 -0.58 -21.07
C LEU A 758 -64.76 -0.21 -20.05
N ASN A 759 -65.92 -0.86 -20.17
CA ASN A 759 -66.99 -0.78 -19.17
C ASN A 759 -67.00 -2.03 -18.27
N THR A 760 -67.64 -1.93 -17.13
CA THR A 760 -67.30 -2.69 -15.92
C THR A 760 -67.42 -4.22 -16.00
N THR A 761 -66.58 -4.84 -15.18
CA THR A 761 -66.45 -6.26 -14.77
C THR A 761 -65.65 -7.18 -15.69
N THR A 762 -64.70 -7.87 -15.04
CA THR A 762 -63.63 -8.75 -15.53
C THR A 762 -63.78 -9.27 -16.96
N TYR A 763 -62.86 -8.83 -17.83
CA TYR A 763 -62.69 -9.36 -19.17
C TYR A 763 -61.93 -10.69 -19.13
N THR A 764 -62.46 -11.69 -19.82
CA THR A 764 -61.91 -13.03 -20.02
C THR A 764 -61.38 -13.18 -21.45
N THR A 765 -60.66 -14.27 -21.73
CA THR A 765 -60.12 -14.59 -23.07
C THR A 765 -61.17 -14.69 -24.18
N SER A 766 -62.45 -14.81 -23.82
CA SER A 766 -63.59 -14.82 -24.74
C SER A 766 -64.10 -13.42 -25.12
N ASP A 767 -63.74 -12.38 -24.37
CA ASP A 767 -64.27 -11.02 -24.56
C ASP A 767 -63.45 -10.22 -25.59
N PHE A 768 -62.18 -10.59 -25.79
CA PHE A 768 -61.32 -10.11 -26.86
C PHE A 768 -60.69 -11.29 -27.60
N SER A 769 -61.05 -11.51 -28.87
CA SER A 769 -60.37 -12.47 -29.73
C SER A 769 -59.93 -11.83 -31.04
N LEU A 770 -58.64 -11.95 -31.36
CA LEU A 770 -58.13 -11.58 -32.67
C LEU A 770 -58.36 -12.73 -33.64
N ALA A 771 -59.29 -12.54 -34.58
CA ALA A 771 -59.43 -13.41 -35.74
C ALA A 771 -58.73 -12.78 -36.95
N ALA A 772 -57.80 -13.52 -37.57
CA ALA A 772 -57.17 -13.09 -38.81
C ALA A 772 -58.23 -13.02 -39.93
N SER A 773 -58.69 -11.80 -40.23
CA SER A 773 -59.47 -11.53 -41.44
C SER A 773 -58.53 -10.82 -42.43
N GLY A 774 -58.32 -11.42 -43.59
CA GLY A 774 -57.21 -11.13 -44.51
C GLY A 774 -57.13 -9.72 -45.14
N SER A 775 -57.65 -8.68 -44.52
CA SER A 775 -57.39 -7.27 -44.86
C SER A 775 -57.67 -6.27 -43.71
N GLY A 776 -57.75 -6.70 -42.44
CA GLY A 776 -57.90 -5.79 -41.29
C GLY A 776 -58.38 -6.47 -40.00
N ILE A 777 -58.04 -5.87 -38.86
CA ILE A 777 -58.51 -6.28 -37.53
C ILE A 777 -59.99 -5.91 -37.43
N ALA A 778 -60.87 -6.90 -37.31
CA ALA A 778 -62.27 -6.67 -37.00
C ALA A 778 -62.53 -7.11 -35.55
N VAL A 779 -62.70 -6.16 -34.64
CA VAL A 779 -63.29 -6.43 -33.33
C VAL A 779 -64.80 -6.25 -33.46
N THR A 780 -65.54 -7.37 -33.43
CA THR A 780 -66.98 -7.36 -33.68
C THR A 780 -67.77 -7.37 -32.38
N GLU A 781 -68.38 -6.24 -32.03
CA GLU A 781 -69.54 -6.20 -31.14
C GLU A 781 -70.78 -6.54 -31.99
N ALA A 782 -71.44 -7.67 -31.73
CA ALA A 782 -72.46 -8.21 -32.63
C ALA A 782 -73.89 -7.79 -32.23
N ILE A 783 -74.45 -6.76 -32.88
CA ILE A 783 -75.90 -6.46 -32.81
C ILE A 783 -76.57 -6.65 -34.20
N PRO A 784 -77.33 -7.73 -34.44
CA PRO A 784 -78.15 -7.91 -35.66
C PRO A 784 -79.49 -7.22 -35.48
N CYS A 785 -80.08 -6.61 -36.52
CA CYS A 785 -81.28 -5.76 -36.34
C CYS A 785 -82.60 -6.37 -36.89
N PHE A 786 -82.61 -6.95 -38.10
CA PHE A 786 -83.86 -7.40 -38.76
C PHE A 786 -83.79 -8.85 -39.25
N ALA A 787 -84.87 -9.61 -39.11
CA ALA A 787 -84.97 -10.95 -39.70
C ALA A 787 -85.35 -10.89 -41.19
N ARG A 788 -84.99 -11.96 -41.93
CA ARG A 788 -85.35 -12.13 -43.35
C ARG A 788 -86.87 -11.98 -43.54
N GLY A 789 -87.28 -11.29 -44.60
CA GLY A 789 -88.68 -11.03 -44.92
C GLY A 789 -89.23 -9.73 -44.33
N THR A 790 -88.51 -9.09 -43.40
CA THR A 790 -88.90 -7.79 -42.84
C THR A 790 -89.01 -6.75 -43.95
N ARG A 791 -90.14 -6.04 -44.04
CA ARG A 791 -90.37 -5.03 -45.07
C ARG A 791 -89.90 -3.66 -44.63
N ILE A 792 -88.96 -3.10 -45.38
CA ILE A 792 -88.41 -1.76 -45.16
C ILE A 792 -89.03 -0.80 -46.18
N ARG A 793 -89.54 0.34 -45.69
CA ARG A 793 -90.18 1.38 -46.50
C ARG A 793 -89.13 2.21 -47.24
N LEU A 794 -89.21 2.27 -48.57
CA LEU A 794 -88.46 3.21 -49.40
C LEU A 794 -89.43 4.20 -50.07
N LEU A 795 -88.88 5.25 -50.69
CA LEU A 795 -89.66 6.16 -51.55
C LEU A 795 -90.39 5.44 -52.70
N ARG A 796 -89.86 4.30 -53.16
CA ARG A 796 -90.41 3.50 -54.27
C ARG A 796 -91.36 2.37 -53.82
N GLY A 797 -91.72 2.31 -52.54
CA GLY A 797 -92.50 1.22 -51.95
C GLY A 797 -91.71 0.38 -50.95
N GLU A 798 -92.34 -0.66 -50.41
CA GLU A 798 -91.75 -1.52 -49.39
C GLU A 798 -91.04 -2.74 -50.02
N ILE A 799 -89.80 -2.98 -49.64
CA ILE A 799 -89.03 -4.16 -50.07
C ILE A 799 -88.54 -4.97 -48.87
N ALA A 800 -88.34 -6.28 -49.07
CA ALA A 800 -87.79 -7.13 -48.02
C ALA A 800 -86.35 -6.70 -47.70
N VAL A 801 -85.95 -6.84 -46.43
CA VAL A 801 -84.64 -6.38 -45.94
C VAL A 801 -83.49 -7.06 -46.68
N GLU A 802 -83.64 -8.32 -47.07
CA GLU A 802 -82.66 -9.06 -47.87
C GLU A 802 -82.58 -8.62 -49.34
N ALA A 803 -83.56 -7.84 -49.81
CA ALA A 803 -83.59 -7.29 -51.17
C ALA A 803 -83.14 -5.81 -51.23
N LEU A 804 -82.84 -5.19 -50.07
CA LEU A 804 -82.25 -3.86 -50.01
C LEU A 804 -80.89 -3.84 -50.70
N ARG A 805 -80.57 -2.71 -51.31
CA ARG A 805 -79.25 -2.44 -51.89
C ARG A 805 -78.66 -1.18 -51.28
N VAL A 806 -77.33 -1.14 -51.19
CA VAL A 806 -76.61 0.09 -50.86
C VAL A 806 -77.06 1.19 -51.83
N ARG A 807 -77.30 2.38 -51.29
CA ARG A 807 -77.93 3.59 -51.88
C ARG A 807 -79.44 3.60 -51.97
N ASP A 808 -80.15 2.53 -51.64
CA ASP A 808 -81.61 2.60 -51.51
C ASP A 808 -82.01 3.65 -50.47
N ARG A 809 -83.01 4.48 -50.80
CA ARG A 809 -83.49 5.56 -49.91
C ARG A 809 -84.61 5.06 -49.01
N VAL A 810 -84.28 4.72 -47.77
CA VAL A 810 -85.23 4.26 -46.75
C VAL A 810 -85.87 5.45 -46.03
N VAL A 811 -87.18 5.36 -45.79
CA VAL A 811 -87.94 6.37 -45.07
C VAL A 811 -87.59 6.28 -43.58
N VAL A 812 -87.27 7.42 -42.97
CA VAL A 812 -86.89 7.49 -41.54
C VAL A 812 -87.93 8.25 -40.73
N LEU A 813 -88.05 7.88 -39.45
CA LEU A 813 -88.88 8.59 -38.49
C LEU A 813 -88.29 10.00 -38.24
N GLY A 814 -89.12 11.05 -38.24
CA GLY A 814 -88.68 12.46 -38.20
C GLY A 814 -88.68 13.19 -39.54
N GLY A 815 -89.06 12.50 -40.63
CA GLY A 815 -89.26 13.09 -41.96
C GLY A 815 -88.09 12.85 -42.93
N GLY A 816 -88.43 12.57 -44.19
CA GLY A 816 -87.47 12.36 -45.28
C GLY A 816 -87.03 10.91 -45.48
N ALA A 817 -86.08 10.72 -46.41
CA ALA A 817 -85.50 9.41 -46.72
C ALA A 817 -83.96 9.49 -46.75
N ARG A 818 -83.29 8.47 -46.21
CA ARG A 818 -81.82 8.39 -46.10
C ARG A 818 -81.27 7.22 -46.92
N PRO A 819 -80.11 7.36 -47.57
CA PRO A 819 -79.51 6.27 -48.33
C PRO A 819 -78.92 5.21 -47.40
N VAL A 820 -79.17 3.94 -47.68
CA VAL A 820 -78.47 2.81 -47.05
C VAL A 820 -77.00 2.86 -47.47
N ARG A 821 -76.07 3.04 -46.53
CA ARG A 821 -74.63 3.09 -46.86
C ARG A 821 -73.97 1.71 -46.90
N TRP A 822 -74.50 0.77 -46.13
CA TRP A 822 -73.95 -0.58 -45.98
C TRP A 822 -75.07 -1.55 -45.59
N ILE A 823 -74.91 -2.83 -45.96
CA ILE A 823 -75.83 -3.91 -45.60
C ILE A 823 -74.98 -5.10 -45.14
N GLY A 824 -75.28 -5.61 -43.95
CA GLY A 824 -74.72 -6.85 -43.42
C GLY A 824 -75.76 -7.94 -43.33
N TRP A 825 -75.32 -9.19 -43.40
CA TRP A 825 -76.16 -10.35 -43.14
C TRP A 825 -75.39 -11.35 -42.29
N ARG A 826 -76.11 -12.08 -41.44
CA ARG A 826 -75.58 -13.24 -40.71
C ARG A 826 -76.65 -14.31 -40.59
N ARG A 827 -76.24 -15.57 -40.46
CA ARG A 827 -77.11 -16.70 -40.14
C ARG A 827 -76.82 -17.15 -38.72
N ILE A 828 -77.86 -17.30 -37.90
CA ILE A 828 -77.76 -17.83 -36.54
C ILE A 828 -78.46 -19.20 -36.53
N ASP A 829 -77.78 -20.22 -36.04
CA ASP A 829 -78.38 -21.53 -35.76
C ASP A 829 -78.71 -21.63 -34.26
N LEU A 830 -79.99 -21.48 -33.91
CA LEU A 830 -80.41 -21.50 -32.51
C LEU A 830 -80.25 -22.88 -31.86
N GLY A 831 -80.31 -23.98 -32.62
CA GLY A 831 -80.15 -25.33 -32.07
C GLY A 831 -78.72 -25.65 -31.64
N ARG A 832 -77.75 -24.85 -32.11
CA ARG A 832 -76.31 -24.99 -31.81
C ARG A 832 -75.76 -23.80 -31.01
N HIS A 833 -76.59 -22.81 -30.67
CA HIS A 833 -76.13 -21.65 -29.93
C HIS A 833 -75.98 -21.98 -28.43
N PRO A 834 -74.87 -21.60 -27.76
CA PRO A 834 -74.64 -21.96 -26.35
C PRO A 834 -75.68 -21.39 -25.37
N ARG A 835 -76.26 -20.24 -25.75
CA ARG A 835 -77.29 -19.51 -25.01
C ARG A 835 -78.38 -19.07 -25.97
N PRO A 836 -79.25 -19.98 -26.47
CA PRO A 836 -80.19 -19.65 -27.53
C PRO A 836 -81.19 -18.57 -27.10
N GLU A 837 -81.50 -18.48 -25.81
CA GLU A 837 -82.38 -17.47 -25.21
C GLU A 837 -81.88 -16.03 -25.37
N THR A 838 -80.56 -15.79 -25.45
CA THR A 838 -80.01 -14.43 -25.59
C THR A 838 -80.01 -13.91 -27.02
N VAL A 839 -80.21 -14.80 -28.01
CA VAL A 839 -80.20 -14.45 -29.44
C VAL A 839 -81.47 -14.85 -30.19
N ARG A 840 -82.43 -15.48 -29.49
CA ARG A 840 -83.73 -15.89 -30.04
C ARG A 840 -84.51 -14.67 -30.54
N PRO A 841 -84.96 -14.63 -31.80
CA PRO A 841 -85.71 -13.48 -32.32
C PRO A 841 -86.98 -13.18 -31.53
N VAL A 842 -87.40 -11.92 -31.55
CA VAL A 842 -88.67 -11.46 -30.97
C VAL A 842 -89.65 -11.21 -32.12
N ARG A 843 -90.80 -11.88 -32.09
CA ARG A 843 -91.93 -11.62 -32.99
C ARG A 843 -92.93 -10.67 -32.32
N ILE A 844 -93.24 -9.61 -33.04
CA ILE A 844 -94.23 -8.61 -32.69
C ILE A 844 -95.39 -8.81 -33.65
N LEU A 845 -96.54 -9.28 -33.16
CA LEU A 845 -97.71 -9.56 -34.00
C LEU A 845 -98.29 -8.27 -34.59
N ALA A 846 -98.96 -8.39 -35.73
CA ALA A 846 -99.74 -7.28 -36.29
C ALA A 846 -100.70 -6.70 -35.24
N ALA A 847 -100.80 -5.37 -35.20
CA ALA A 847 -101.61 -4.62 -34.23
C ALA A 847 -101.22 -4.77 -32.73
N ALA A 848 -100.03 -5.28 -32.40
CA ALA A 848 -99.55 -5.45 -31.03
C ALA A 848 -99.48 -4.15 -30.20
N PHE A 849 -99.28 -2.99 -30.84
CA PHE A 849 -99.25 -1.66 -30.22
C PHE A 849 -100.52 -0.83 -30.51
N GLY A 850 -101.59 -1.47 -31.00
CA GLY A 850 -102.85 -0.83 -31.36
C GLY A 850 -103.23 -1.04 -32.84
N PRO A 851 -104.44 -0.62 -33.26
CA PRO A 851 -104.93 -0.87 -34.62
C PRO A 851 -103.95 -0.40 -35.71
N GLY A 852 -103.47 -1.36 -36.52
CA GLY A 852 -102.54 -1.10 -37.61
C GLY A 852 -101.06 -0.93 -37.22
N LEU A 853 -100.69 -1.14 -35.94
CA LEU A 853 -99.32 -0.97 -35.42
C LEU A 853 -98.79 -2.25 -34.71
N PRO A 854 -97.81 -2.97 -35.28
CA PRO A 854 -97.34 -2.88 -36.66
C PRO A 854 -98.42 -3.37 -37.65
N ALA A 855 -98.30 -2.97 -38.92
CA ALA A 855 -99.26 -3.36 -39.97
C ALA A 855 -99.18 -4.84 -40.38
N ARG A 856 -98.13 -5.55 -39.94
CA ARG A 856 -97.84 -6.96 -40.20
C ARG A 856 -96.96 -7.48 -39.06
N ASP A 857 -96.86 -8.79 -38.93
CA ASP A 857 -95.89 -9.41 -38.04
C ASP A 857 -94.47 -8.92 -38.36
N LEU A 858 -93.73 -8.53 -37.33
CA LEU A 858 -92.36 -8.06 -37.40
C LEU A 858 -91.47 -8.96 -36.54
N VAL A 859 -90.39 -9.49 -37.13
CA VAL A 859 -89.44 -10.36 -36.43
C VAL A 859 -88.07 -9.66 -36.39
N VAL A 860 -87.57 -9.41 -35.19
CA VAL A 860 -86.34 -8.66 -34.92
C VAL A 860 -85.47 -9.39 -33.90
N SER A 861 -84.23 -8.96 -33.71
CA SER A 861 -83.40 -9.50 -32.63
C SER A 861 -83.84 -8.97 -31.25
N PRO A 862 -83.45 -9.63 -30.14
CA PRO A 862 -83.72 -9.17 -28.77
C PRO A 862 -83.34 -7.70 -28.52
N GLY A 863 -82.13 -7.30 -28.93
CA GLY A 863 -81.60 -5.95 -28.73
C GLY A 863 -82.09 -4.90 -29.72
N HIS A 864 -82.95 -5.24 -30.69
CA HIS A 864 -83.44 -4.27 -31.67
C HIS A 864 -84.39 -3.26 -31.01
N ALA A 865 -84.03 -1.98 -31.03
CA ALA A 865 -84.83 -0.93 -30.41
C ALA A 865 -86.02 -0.52 -31.27
N LEU A 866 -87.22 -0.57 -30.70
CA LEU A 866 -88.46 -0.08 -31.28
C LEU A 866 -88.77 1.32 -30.74
N PHE A 867 -89.21 2.22 -31.62
CA PHE A 867 -89.67 3.53 -31.18
C PHE A 867 -91.14 3.46 -30.79
N VAL A 868 -91.43 3.57 -29.50
CA VAL A 868 -92.79 3.51 -28.92
C VAL A 868 -92.94 4.68 -27.95
N ASP A 869 -94.01 5.46 -28.09
CA ASP A 869 -94.37 6.58 -27.20
C ASP A 869 -93.22 7.54 -26.85
N GLY A 870 -92.36 7.87 -27.83
CA GLY A 870 -91.27 8.82 -27.66
C GLY A 870 -89.94 8.22 -27.18
N ALA A 871 -89.89 6.92 -26.91
CA ALA A 871 -88.70 6.22 -26.43
C ALA A 871 -88.25 5.09 -27.38
N LEU A 872 -86.94 4.82 -27.42
CA LEU A 872 -86.37 3.65 -28.06
C LEU A 872 -86.24 2.52 -27.02
N ILE A 873 -87.02 1.45 -27.18
CA ILE A 873 -87.07 0.33 -26.24
C ILE A 873 -86.63 -0.96 -26.95
N PRO A 874 -85.59 -1.65 -26.48
CA PRO A 874 -85.21 -2.96 -27.01
C PRO A 874 -86.37 -3.98 -26.99
N ALA A 875 -86.53 -4.74 -28.06
CA ALA A 875 -87.66 -5.65 -28.26
C ALA A 875 -87.82 -6.69 -27.14
N GLU A 876 -86.72 -7.14 -26.52
CA GLU A 876 -86.77 -8.11 -25.42
C GLU A 876 -87.49 -7.61 -24.16
N TYR A 877 -87.45 -6.30 -23.89
CA TYR A 877 -88.14 -5.70 -22.75
C TYR A 877 -89.64 -5.51 -22.99
N LEU A 878 -90.10 -5.69 -24.23
CA LEU A 878 -91.50 -5.56 -24.63
C LEU A 878 -92.23 -6.90 -24.72
N VAL A 879 -91.54 -8.02 -24.47
CA VAL A 879 -92.11 -9.37 -24.52
C VAL A 879 -93.18 -9.50 -23.42
N ASN A 880 -94.42 -9.74 -23.84
CA ASN A 880 -95.58 -9.87 -22.95
C ASN A 880 -96.21 -11.27 -22.99
N GLY A 881 -95.69 -12.18 -23.82
CA GLY A 881 -96.17 -13.56 -23.94
C GLY A 881 -97.49 -13.73 -24.69
N ALA A 882 -98.08 -12.65 -25.21
CA ALA A 882 -99.35 -12.68 -25.94
C ALA A 882 -99.21 -12.10 -27.36
N THR A 883 -98.97 -10.79 -27.47
CA THR A 883 -98.85 -10.08 -28.76
C THR A 883 -97.41 -9.82 -29.18
N ILE A 884 -96.48 -9.89 -28.22
CA ILE A 884 -95.04 -9.79 -28.42
C ILE A 884 -94.41 -11.00 -27.74
N ILE A 885 -93.89 -11.92 -28.55
CA ILE A 885 -93.43 -13.24 -28.11
C ILE A 885 -92.01 -13.51 -28.61
N ARG A 886 -91.29 -14.38 -27.91
CA ARG A 886 -90.05 -14.93 -28.45
C ARG A 886 -90.40 -15.96 -29.52
N GLU A 887 -89.78 -15.83 -30.68
CA GLU A 887 -90.03 -16.69 -31.83
C GLU A 887 -89.29 -18.01 -31.65
N ASP A 888 -90.02 -19.11 -31.61
CA ASP A 888 -89.44 -20.44 -31.79
C ASP A 888 -89.28 -20.70 -33.30
N VAL A 889 -88.04 -20.90 -33.74
CA VAL A 889 -87.65 -20.94 -35.16
C VAL A 889 -87.93 -22.30 -35.79
#